data_AF-A0A4V2PVV9-F1
#
_entry.id   AF-A0A4V2PVV9-F1
#
_cell.length_a   1.000
_cell.length_b   1.000
_cell.length_c   1.000
_cell.angle_alpha   90.00
_cell.angle_beta   90.00
_cell.angle_gamma   90.00
#
_symmetry.space_group_name_H-M   'P 1'
#
loop_
_entity.id
_entity.type
_entity.pdbx_description
1 polymer ?
#
loop_
_entity_poly.entity_id
_entity_poly.type
_entity_poly.pdbx_seq_one_letter_code
_entity_poly.pdbx_strand_id
1 'polypeptide(L)'
;MVFRSLAVFVMGAMLAGSSAVCAPTATDKPPSGVVLPNGRSITPTGNWTVLAPFAYAVAVRPDGTQLTVPSIGWPFSLNILDHPDSSGSNVQQIPPGQTNNPAVRVHAGVAYSPDGRLLFDATGDDGRVAIYDTASWRQIASVQLDGATAGRTYSDSFAAALVLSGDGRTLYVLDQGNWRVVLIDTASRKRIASVPTGVNPFTLALSPDGRHMYVANSGLFEYRPIPGVERAHLLTTGLHFPPFANLSPEAKNGTVAEGHQVPGLGDPNDARGSSLWTYNIADRLHPEVTARLRLGALITGSGKGVVGGASPSGLASDSQNVYVALAHEDAVAVVRGDGSALEQTIPLSPFTSRDLKDDSGRPLRGVIPAGMALSGDHLYVAEAGINAVAVIDTHKRQLLGQMPVGWFPSALAIAPDGRTLYVVNARGQGSGPNGSDAVREPAPGTYVGELEHGSLSTIQLPVSSTKLEEMTHAVIADNQAAVRPTEALPAVHHVFLIIRENRTFDEILGDLPNANGNPNLARYGMKGWTTEKPVLKGGVAVTPNAHALAERFAISDNFFADSDVSADGHRWVVGIAPSPWLDLAWSSNYGGRRREDPASEAPGRRALGGGADAPMPEDEPEYGSMWEHIASHHRTIFNYGEGLELEGGEEIDGSAPEGQRLVLNAPLPAPLFAHTDRRFPTFNLGIPDQFRYEEFRRDFSRKIAAGSVPSLVVIRLPVDHTASPRTADGYPYRASYVADNDLALGKIVDFLSHSRIWKDSAVFVTEDDAQGGVDHVDAHRSVLLVMGPSVRPGYVDHRHTSMSSILRTVYELLGTGPLNLEDGLSADLSTMFTKQLDLRPYNAVPADPRVFQPEKARIARPKTKEEAAELVDCDDPQDLNLSEARSRSRHAHSSTKKPSPAE
;
A
#
# COMPACT_ATOMS: atom_id res chain seq x y z
N MET A 1 -43.65 44.52 44.44
CA MET A 1 -43.34 45.94 44.68
C MET A 1 -42.37 46.39 43.59
N VAL A 2 -42.73 47.47 42.91
CA VAL A 2 -42.12 48.09 41.72
C VAL A 2 -40.76 48.73 42.12
N PHE A 3 -39.66 48.69 41.35
CA PHE A 3 -39.33 49.66 40.30
C PHE A 3 -38.08 49.32 39.46
N ARG A 4 -38.13 49.79 38.21
CA ARG A 4 -37.15 49.79 37.12
C ARG A 4 -36.05 50.86 37.26
N SER A 5 -34.89 50.66 36.60
CA SER A 5 -34.23 51.52 35.58
C SER A 5 -32.77 51.05 35.38
N LEU A 6 -32.36 50.44 34.25
CA LEU A 6 -32.01 50.95 32.91
C LEU A 6 -30.67 51.73 32.83
N ALA A 7 -29.63 51.12 32.24
CA ALA A 7 -28.58 51.80 31.46
C ALA A 7 -27.77 50.80 30.58
N VAL A 8 -28.05 50.88 29.27
CA VAL A 8 -27.16 50.79 28.08
C VAL A 8 -25.76 50.17 28.25
N PHE A 9 -25.47 49.11 27.48
CA PHE A 9 -24.10 48.82 27.03
C PHE A 9 -24.07 48.60 25.51
N VAL A 10 -23.09 49.26 24.90
CA VAL A 10 -22.85 49.38 23.46
C VAL A 10 -22.31 48.08 22.89
N MET A 11 -22.82 47.76 21.71
CA MET A 11 -22.43 46.67 20.81
C MET A 11 -20.97 46.85 20.37
N GLY A 12 -20.10 45.90 20.74
CA GLY A 12 -18.75 45.75 20.21
C GLY A 12 -18.63 44.36 19.60
N ALA A 13 -18.82 44.25 18.29
CA ALA A 13 -18.59 43.04 17.54
C ALA A 13 -17.07 42.74 17.51
N MET A 14 -16.65 41.67 18.19
CA MET A 14 -15.41 40.98 17.85
C MET A 14 -15.78 39.73 17.08
N LEU A 15 -15.58 39.81 15.77
CA LEU A 15 -15.48 38.68 14.86
C LEU A 15 -14.27 37.84 15.28
N ALA A 16 -14.48 36.85 16.13
CA ALA A 16 -13.58 35.73 16.25
C ALA A 16 -13.84 34.83 15.03
N GLY A 17 -12.99 34.96 14.01
CA GLY A 17 -12.95 34.03 12.89
C GLY A 17 -12.48 32.67 13.40
N SER A 18 -13.43 31.81 13.77
CA SER A 18 -13.20 30.37 13.77
C SER A 18 -12.94 29.96 12.33
N SER A 19 -11.70 29.59 12.02
CA SER A 19 -11.37 28.81 10.82
C SER A 19 -12.12 27.48 10.92
N ALA A 20 -13.33 27.47 10.38
CA ALA A 20 -14.08 26.25 10.15
C ALA A 20 -13.31 25.45 9.10
N VAL A 21 -12.62 24.40 9.54
CA VAL A 21 -12.31 23.27 8.67
C VAL A 21 -13.68 22.75 8.23
N CYS A 22 -14.02 23.00 6.97
CA CYS A 22 -15.27 22.54 6.39
C CYS A 22 -15.35 21.02 6.56
N ALA A 23 -16.41 20.54 7.21
CA ALA A 23 -16.89 19.20 6.92
C ALA A 23 -17.07 19.10 5.39
N PRO A 24 -16.67 17.99 4.73
CA PRO A 24 -16.92 17.84 3.31
C PRO A 24 -18.42 17.99 3.09
N THR A 25 -18.83 19.09 2.47
CA THR A 25 -20.16 19.21 1.92
C THR A 25 -20.25 18.16 0.84
N ALA A 26 -21.17 17.20 0.98
CA ALA A 26 -21.47 16.22 -0.05
C ALA A 26 -21.63 16.94 -1.39
N THR A 27 -20.61 16.86 -2.25
CA THR A 27 -20.73 17.33 -3.61
C THR A 27 -21.31 16.17 -4.40
N ASP A 28 -22.61 16.23 -4.70
CA ASP A 28 -23.33 15.22 -5.50
C ASP A 28 -22.83 15.09 -6.95
N LYS A 29 -21.79 15.86 -7.33
CA LYS A 29 -21.20 15.82 -8.65
C LYS A 29 -19.92 14.99 -8.59
N PRO A 30 -19.75 14.04 -9.52
CA PRO A 30 -18.48 13.34 -9.64
C PRO A 30 -17.35 14.34 -9.91
N PRO A 31 -16.12 14.05 -9.45
CA PRO A 31 -14.96 14.85 -9.78
C PRO A 31 -14.79 14.95 -11.30
N SER A 32 -14.32 16.11 -11.77
CA SER A 32 -14.06 16.36 -13.19
C SER A 32 -12.65 16.90 -13.37
N GLY A 33 -11.85 16.23 -14.19
CA GLY A 33 -10.46 16.64 -14.47
C GLY A 33 -9.48 16.36 -13.32
N VAL A 34 -9.77 15.38 -12.46
CA VAL A 34 -8.82 14.88 -11.45
C VAL A 34 -7.77 14.02 -12.14
N VAL A 35 -6.50 14.26 -11.79
CA VAL A 35 -5.33 13.49 -12.22
C VAL A 35 -4.79 12.78 -10.98
N LEU A 36 -4.65 11.46 -11.06
CA LEU A 36 -4.15 10.61 -9.98
C LEU A 36 -2.61 10.66 -9.93
N PRO A 37 -1.97 10.16 -8.85
CA PRO A 37 -0.51 10.12 -8.75
C PRO A 37 0.20 9.43 -9.92
N ASN A 38 -0.39 8.39 -10.51
CA ASN A 38 0.15 7.73 -11.71
C ASN A 38 -0.08 8.50 -13.03
N GLY A 39 -0.66 9.70 -12.97
CA GLY A 39 -0.94 10.58 -14.11
C GLY A 39 -2.18 10.21 -14.92
N ARG A 40 -2.89 9.13 -14.56
CA ARG A 40 -4.18 8.78 -15.15
C ARG A 40 -5.26 9.75 -14.68
N SER A 41 -6.31 9.94 -15.46
CA SER A 41 -7.48 10.71 -15.03
C SER A 41 -8.59 9.79 -14.54
N ILE A 42 -9.54 10.37 -13.81
CA ILE A 42 -10.83 9.71 -13.52
C ILE A 42 -11.98 10.59 -14.00
N THR A 43 -12.98 9.98 -14.62
CA THR A 43 -14.26 10.61 -14.98
C THR A 43 -15.45 9.78 -14.47
N PRO A 44 -15.66 9.70 -13.13
CA PRO A 44 -16.64 8.79 -12.55
C PRO A 44 -18.06 9.07 -13.05
N THR A 45 -18.82 8.00 -13.30
CA THR A 45 -20.23 8.10 -13.65
C THR A 45 -21.15 7.95 -12.43
N GLY A 46 -22.38 8.43 -12.56
CA GLY A 46 -23.37 8.40 -11.49
C GLY A 46 -23.21 9.54 -10.48
N ASN A 47 -23.97 9.44 -9.38
CA ASN A 47 -23.81 10.34 -8.24
C ASN A 47 -22.59 9.92 -7.42
N TRP A 48 -21.99 10.87 -6.71
CA TRP A 48 -20.79 10.66 -5.91
C TRP A 48 -21.02 11.07 -4.47
N THR A 49 -20.60 10.22 -3.53
CA THR A 49 -20.66 10.52 -2.09
C THR A 49 -19.30 10.21 -1.45
N VAL A 50 -18.74 11.16 -0.70
CA VAL A 50 -17.46 10.99 -0.01
C VAL A 50 -17.64 10.14 1.25
N LEU A 51 -16.69 9.24 1.51
CA LEU A 51 -16.65 8.35 2.67
C LEU A 51 -15.37 8.59 3.49
N ALA A 52 -15.26 7.94 4.65
CA ALA A 52 -13.98 7.84 5.35
C ALA A 52 -12.93 7.09 4.49
N PRO A 53 -11.62 7.34 4.70
CA PRO A 53 -10.55 6.74 3.90
C PRO A 53 -10.56 5.20 3.87
N PHE A 54 -10.14 4.63 2.75
CA PHE A 54 -9.93 3.18 2.54
C PHE A 54 -11.17 2.32 2.83
N ALA A 55 -12.21 2.52 2.02
CA ALA A 55 -13.46 1.76 2.09
C ALA A 55 -13.40 0.46 1.23
N TYR A 56 -13.64 -0.72 1.82
CA TYR A 56 -13.44 -2.02 1.15
C TYR A 56 -14.63 -2.98 1.13
N ALA A 57 -15.75 -2.66 1.77
CA ALA A 57 -16.93 -3.52 1.77
C ALA A 57 -18.22 -2.71 1.79
N VAL A 58 -19.35 -3.30 1.39
CA VAL A 58 -20.65 -2.64 1.44
C VAL A 58 -21.75 -3.63 1.78
N ALA A 59 -22.69 -3.21 2.63
CA ALA A 59 -23.94 -3.92 2.85
C ALA A 59 -25.12 -2.99 2.62
N VAL A 60 -26.09 -3.44 1.82
CA VAL A 60 -27.34 -2.73 1.58
C VAL A 60 -28.40 -3.30 2.51
N ARG A 61 -29.15 -2.43 3.18
CA ARG A 61 -30.27 -2.84 4.03
C ARG A 61 -31.37 -3.45 3.15
N PRO A 62 -32.06 -4.54 3.57
CA PRO A 62 -33.03 -5.24 2.70
C PRO A 62 -34.19 -4.39 2.16
N ASP A 63 -34.54 -3.29 2.83
CA ASP A 63 -35.58 -2.34 2.38
C ASP A 63 -35.05 -1.28 1.39
N GLY A 64 -33.74 -1.26 1.11
CA GLY A 64 -33.08 -0.31 0.21
C GLY A 64 -32.94 1.10 0.79
N THR A 65 -33.41 1.34 2.03
CA THR A 65 -33.45 2.69 2.60
C THR A 65 -32.10 3.14 3.16
N GLN A 66 -31.16 2.22 3.32
CA GLN A 66 -29.87 2.49 3.96
C GLN A 66 -28.79 1.56 3.42
N LEU A 67 -27.54 2.02 3.42
CA LEU A 67 -26.37 1.17 3.23
C LEU A 67 -25.28 1.49 4.26
N THR A 68 -24.39 0.52 4.48
CA THR A 68 -23.26 0.65 5.39
C THR A 68 -21.96 0.26 4.69
N VAL A 69 -20.89 1.03 4.94
CA VAL A 69 -19.55 0.84 4.35
C VAL A 69 -18.48 0.99 5.44
N PRO A 70 -17.76 -0.08 5.84
CA PRO A 70 -16.59 0.04 6.71
C PRO A 70 -15.39 0.64 5.96
N SER A 71 -14.72 1.58 6.63
CA SER A 71 -13.50 2.26 6.23
C SER A 71 -12.38 1.88 7.19
N ILE A 72 -11.26 1.40 6.65
CA ILE A 72 -10.15 0.80 7.43
C ILE A 72 -8.84 1.60 7.31
N GLY A 73 -8.92 2.86 6.89
CA GLY A 73 -7.83 3.82 7.03
C GLY A 73 -8.21 4.93 7.99
N TRP A 74 -7.39 5.97 8.12
CA TRP A 74 -7.57 6.96 9.18
C TRP A 74 -8.53 8.08 8.78
N PRO A 75 -9.58 8.39 9.56
CA PRO A 75 -10.07 7.67 10.73
C PRO A 75 -10.84 6.39 10.35
N PHE A 76 -10.62 5.31 11.12
CA PHE A 76 -11.39 4.08 10.95
C PHE A 76 -12.84 4.37 11.29
N SER A 77 -13.76 3.93 10.44
CA SER A 77 -15.16 4.33 10.58
C SER A 77 -16.12 3.34 9.93
N LEU A 78 -17.32 3.27 10.49
CA LEU A 78 -18.46 2.69 9.82
C LEU A 78 -19.31 3.82 9.22
N ASN A 79 -19.33 3.93 7.89
CA ASN A 79 -20.15 4.92 7.19
C ASN A 79 -21.56 4.37 7.00
N ILE A 80 -22.57 5.17 7.35
CA ILE A 80 -23.98 4.84 7.23
C ILE A 80 -24.63 5.89 6.35
N LEU A 81 -25.25 5.44 5.27
CA LEU A 81 -25.89 6.32 4.30
C LEU A 81 -27.38 6.03 4.29
N ASP A 82 -28.17 7.04 4.66
CA ASP A 82 -29.62 7.00 4.51
C ASP A 82 -30.01 7.46 3.09
N HIS A 83 -30.97 6.75 2.49
CA HIS A 83 -31.46 6.99 1.13
C HIS A 83 -30.31 7.13 0.10
N PRO A 84 -29.48 6.08 -0.08
CA PRO A 84 -28.28 6.13 -0.91
C PRO A 84 -28.52 6.39 -2.41
N ASP A 85 -29.76 6.27 -2.87
CA ASP A 85 -30.18 6.59 -4.24
C ASP A 85 -30.44 8.09 -4.45
N SER A 86 -30.58 8.86 -3.37
CA SER A 86 -30.90 10.28 -3.45
C SER A 86 -29.64 11.13 -3.65
N SER A 87 -29.74 12.22 -4.41
CA SER A 87 -28.72 13.28 -4.39
C SER A 87 -28.69 13.89 -2.99
N GLY A 88 -27.51 13.96 -2.37
CA GLY A 88 -27.29 14.61 -1.08
C GLY A 88 -27.42 13.66 0.10
N SER A 89 -27.18 12.36 -0.10
CA SER A 89 -27.19 11.35 0.98
C SER A 89 -26.34 11.80 2.16
N ASN A 90 -26.96 11.81 3.35
CA ASN A 90 -26.26 12.15 4.58
C ASN A 90 -25.42 10.95 5.02
N VAL A 91 -24.12 11.14 5.17
CA VAL A 91 -23.20 10.12 5.69
C VAL A 91 -23.05 10.31 7.19
N GLN A 92 -23.58 9.37 7.97
CA GLN A 92 -23.28 9.25 9.39
C GLN A 92 -22.06 8.34 9.57
N GLN A 93 -21.02 8.82 10.23
CA GLN A 93 -19.87 8.03 10.63
C GLN A 93 -20.01 7.53 12.07
N ILE A 94 -19.62 6.29 12.33
CA ILE A 94 -19.49 5.73 13.69
C ILE A 94 -18.03 5.36 13.93
N PRO A 95 -17.36 6.04 14.88
CA PRO A 95 -17.82 7.17 15.68
C PRO A 95 -17.94 8.45 14.83
N PRO A 96 -18.72 9.45 15.27
CA PRO A 96 -18.81 10.71 14.55
C PRO A 96 -17.50 11.49 14.65
N GLY A 97 -17.05 12.06 13.53
CA GLY A 97 -15.89 12.96 13.47
C GLY A 97 -14.75 12.44 12.60
N GLN A 98 -13.80 13.32 12.32
CA GLN A 98 -12.65 13.06 11.44
C GLN A 98 -11.42 12.56 12.20
N THR A 99 -11.51 12.38 13.52
CA THR A 99 -10.35 11.98 14.34
C THR A 99 -10.28 10.47 14.48
N ASN A 100 -9.08 9.90 14.27
CA ASN A 100 -8.87 8.47 14.47
C ASN A 100 -9.12 8.11 15.94
N ASN A 101 -10.01 7.15 16.18
CA ASN A 101 -10.32 6.65 17.51
C ASN A 101 -9.84 5.20 17.65
N PRO A 102 -8.86 4.90 18.52
CA PRO A 102 -8.27 3.56 18.65
C PRO A 102 -9.25 2.52 19.25
N ALA A 103 -10.38 2.95 19.81
CA ALA A 103 -11.43 2.06 20.26
C ALA A 103 -12.30 1.52 19.10
N VAL A 104 -12.21 2.12 17.91
CA VAL A 104 -12.96 1.69 16.73
C VAL A 104 -12.33 0.45 16.14
N ARG A 105 -13.14 -0.58 15.99
CA ARG A 105 -12.76 -1.87 15.42
C ARG A 105 -13.75 -2.17 14.30
N VAL A 106 -13.30 -1.99 13.08
CA VAL A 106 -14.03 -2.28 11.84
C VAL A 106 -13.05 -2.91 10.85
N HIS A 107 -13.56 -3.74 9.96
CA HIS A 107 -12.81 -4.37 8.88
C HIS A 107 -13.73 -4.58 7.66
N ALA A 108 -13.23 -5.12 6.56
CA ALA A 108 -13.94 -5.37 5.30
C ALA A 108 -15.04 -6.47 5.35
N GLY A 109 -15.78 -6.63 6.45
CA GLY A 109 -16.86 -7.61 6.58
C GLY A 109 -18.09 -7.03 7.23
N VAL A 110 -19.17 -6.82 6.47
CA VAL A 110 -20.40 -6.21 6.97
C VAL A 110 -21.65 -6.87 6.38
N ALA A 111 -22.71 -7.07 7.17
CA ALA A 111 -23.97 -7.63 6.71
C ALA A 111 -25.18 -7.19 7.56
N TYR A 112 -26.31 -6.92 6.92
CA TYR A 112 -27.60 -6.69 7.60
C TYR A 112 -28.34 -8.00 7.87
N SER A 113 -29.13 -8.05 8.94
CA SER A 113 -30.15 -9.09 9.12
C SER A 113 -31.26 -8.96 8.07
N PRO A 114 -31.99 -10.05 7.71
CA PRO A 114 -33.03 -9.99 6.68
C PRO A 114 -34.18 -9.02 6.99
N ASP A 115 -34.43 -8.74 8.27
CA ASP A 115 -35.42 -7.76 8.73
C ASP A 115 -34.85 -6.33 8.85
N GLY A 116 -33.57 -6.14 8.52
CA GLY A 116 -32.86 -4.87 8.58
C GLY A 116 -32.63 -4.31 9.99
N ARG A 117 -32.96 -5.05 11.05
CA ARG A 117 -32.89 -4.57 12.45
C ARG A 117 -31.49 -4.63 13.06
N LEU A 118 -30.66 -5.54 12.56
CA LEU A 118 -29.30 -5.76 13.04
C LEU A 118 -28.29 -5.55 11.92
N LEU A 119 -27.12 -5.06 12.29
CA LEU A 119 -25.92 -5.08 11.46
C LEU A 119 -24.83 -5.90 12.15
N PHE A 120 -24.20 -6.81 11.42
CA PHE A 120 -23.01 -7.54 11.83
C PHE A 120 -21.79 -6.92 11.16
N ASP A 121 -20.75 -6.66 11.94
CA ASP A 121 -19.51 -6.03 11.48
C ASP A 121 -18.31 -6.82 11.99
N ALA A 122 -17.40 -7.15 11.09
CA ALA A 122 -16.14 -7.82 11.39
C ALA A 122 -15.16 -6.79 11.92
N THR A 123 -14.52 -7.09 13.06
CA THR A 123 -13.77 -6.07 13.81
C THR A 123 -12.24 -6.21 13.65
N GLY A 124 -11.79 -7.09 12.75
CA GLY A 124 -10.38 -7.27 12.41
C GLY A 124 -9.57 -7.94 13.53
N ASP A 125 -8.56 -7.22 14.02
CA ASP A 125 -7.50 -7.72 14.90
C ASP A 125 -7.96 -8.30 16.24
N ASP A 126 -9.10 -7.83 16.77
CA ASP A 126 -9.64 -8.30 18.05
C ASP A 126 -10.37 -9.66 17.93
N GLY A 127 -10.53 -10.18 16.70
CA GLY A 127 -11.12 -11.47 16.41
C GLY A 127 -12.59 -11.56 16.83
N ARG A 128 -13.37 -10.49 16.60
CA ARG A 128 -14.80 -10.43 16.95
C ARG A 128 -15.71 -10.13 15.75
N VAL A 129 -16.99 -10.32 16.01
CA VAL A 129 -18.08 -9.68 15.26
C VAL A 129 -18.85 -8.77 16.19
N ALA A 130 -18.92 -7.49 15.87
CA ALA A 130 -19.80 -6.53 16.53
C ALA A 130 -21.22 -6.64 15.98
N ILE A 131 -22.22 -6.45 16.84
CA ILE A 131 -23.64 -6.49 16.48
C ILE A 131 -24.28 -5.16 16.88
N TYR A 132 -24.78 -4.42 15.90
CA TYR A 132 -25.44 -3.13 16.09
C TYR A 132 -26.95 -3.26 15.91
N ASP A 133 -27.71 -2.51 16.73
CA ASP A 133 -29.10 -2.21 16.46
C ASP A 133 -29.18 -1.04 15.46
N THR A 134 -29.82 -1.24 14.31
CA THR A 134 -29.80 -0.27 13.19
C THR A 134 -30.74 0.93 13.41
N ALA A 135 -31.63 0.86 14.40
CA ALA A 135 -32.51 1.97 14.75
C ALA A 135 -31.82 3.01 15.64
N SER A 136 -30.93 2.54 16.53
CA SER A 136 -30.21 3.40 17.48
C SER A 136 -28.72 3.51 17.22
N TRP A 137 -28.18 2.68 16.32
CA TRP A 137 -26.76 2.55 16.01
C TRP A 137 -25.88 2.23 17.21
N ARG A 138 -26.46 1.60 18.23
CA ARG A 138 -25.73 1.12 19.41
C ARG A 138 -25.26 -0.31 19.19
N GLN A 139 -24.01 -0.57 19.54
CA GLN A 139 -23.52 -1.94 19.65
C GLN A 139 -24.24 -2.63 20.82
N ILE A 140 -25.03 -3.67 20.52
CA ILE A 140 -25.83 -4.41 21.50
C ILE A 140 -25.18 -5.74 21.92
N ALA A 141 -24.19 -6.22 21.15
CA ALA A 141 -23.43 -7.42 21.46
C ALA A 141 -22.12 -7.51 20.66
N SER A 142 -21.30 -8.49 21.01
CA SER A 142 -20.24 -9.01 20.16
C SER A 142 -20.07 -10.52 20.35
N VAL A 143 -19.48 -11.20 19.37
CA VAL A 143 -19.13 -12.62 19.44
C VAL A 143 -17.63 -12.77 19.17
N GLN A 144 -16.89 -13.39 20.11
CA GLN A 144 -15.47 -13.73 19.94
C GLN A 144 -15.33 -14.94 19.00
N LEU A 145 -14.34 -14.94 18.12
CA LEU A 145 -14.00 -16.10 17.28
C LEU A 145 -13.09 -17.11 18.01
N ASP A 146 -12.27 -16.66 18.95
CA ASP A 146 -11.45 -17.49 19.83
C ASP A 146 -12.26 -18.37 20.78
N GLY A 147 -11.58 -19.40 21.28
CA GLY A 147 -12.08 -20.35 22.25
C GLY A 147 -12.46 -21.69 21.64
N ALA A 148 -12.98 -22.58 22.48
CA ALA A 148 -13.38 -23.91 22.07
C ALA A 148 -14.51 -23.84 21.03
N THR A 149 -14.31 -24.50 19.88
CA THR A 149 -15.29 -24.66 18.80
C THR A 149 -15.04 -26.00 18.12
N ALA A 150 -16.06 -26.85 18.03
CA ALA A 150 -15.99 -28.17 17.37
C ALA A 150 -14.78 -29.04 17.80
N GLY A 151 -14.47 -29.05 19.11
CA GLY A 151 -13.42 -29.92 19.68
C GLY A 151 -11.98 -29.39 19.60
N ARG A 152 -11.75 -28.21 19.00
CA ARG A 152 -10.46 -27.50 19.02
C ARG A 152 -10.61 -26.13 19.68
N THR A 153 -9.59 -25.72 20.41
CA THR A 153 -9.49 -24.36 20.98
C THR A 153 -8.61 -23.53 20.05
N TYR A 154 -9.07 -22.32 19.74
CA TYR A 154 -8.37 -21.38 18.86
C TYR A 154 -8.06 -20.09 19.63
N SER A 155 -6.97 -19.44 19.24
CA SER A 155 -6.52 -18.12 19.70
C SER A 155 -6.07 -17.29 18.51
N ASP A 156 -5.78 -16.01 18.74
CA ASP A 156 -5.27 -15.06 17.75
C ASP A 156 -6.12 -14.96 16.47
N SER A 157 -7.44 -15.13 16.59
CA SER A 157 -8.35 -15.00 15.45
C SER A 157 -8.29 -13.57 14.87
N PHE A 158 -8.49 -13.43 13.57
CA PHE A 158 -8.62 -12.15 12.87
C PHE A 158 -9.91 -12.17 12.05
N ALA A 159 -10.89 -11.35 12.40
CA ALA A 159 -12.20 -11.34 11.74
C ALA A 159 -12.16 -10.43 10.50
N ALA A 160 -12.09 -11.01 9.30
CA ALA A 160 -11.82 -10.25 8.07
C ALA A 160 -13.08 -9.92 7.24
N ALA A 161 -13.80 -10.95 6.83
CA ALA A 161 -15.00 -10.87 5.98
C ALA A 161 -16.13 -11.71 6.59
N LEU A 162 -17.38 -11.40 6.28
CA LEU A 162 -18.53 -12.17 6.75
C LEU A 162 -19.70 -12.16 5.76
N VAL A 163 -20.54 -13.18 5.83
CA VAL A 163 -21.79 -13.29 5.07
C VAL A 163 -22.87 -13.93 5.94
N LEU A 164 -24.12 -13.48 5.80
CA LEU A 164 -25.27 -14.00 6.54
C LEU A 164 -26.13 -14.91 5.65
N SER A 165 -26.64 -16.02 6.21
CA SER A 165 -27.60 -16.88 5.51
C SER A 165 -28.89 -16.13 5.18
N GLY A 166 -29.55 -16.48 4.07
CA GLY A 166 -30.79 -15.82 3.65
C GLY A 166 -31.94 -15.91 4.65
N ASP A 167 -31.95 -16.95 5.49
CA ASP A 167 -32.90 -17.10 6.60
C ASP A 167 -32.50 -16.32 7.88
N GLY A 168 -31.35 -15.66 7.88
CA GLY A 168 -30.81 -14.87 8.97
C GLY A 168 -30.31 -15.67 10.17
N ARG A 169 -30.28 -17.02 10.12
CA ARG A 169 -29.99 -17.88 11.27
C ARG A 169 -28.50 -18.14 11.51
N THR A 170 -27.68 -18.03 10.47
CA THR A 170 -26.27 -18.42 10.53
C THR A 170 -25.39 -17.36 9.87
N LEU A 171 -24.45 -16.82 10.65
CA LEU A 171 -23.41 -15.93 10.16
C LEU A 171 -22.14 -16.74 9.92
N TYR A 172 -21.54 -16.58 8.74
CA TYR A 172 -20.28 -17.20 8.36
C TYR A 172 -19.19 -16.12 8.43
N VAL A 173 -18.17 -16.33 9.24
CA VAL A 173 -17.11 -15.35 9.50
C VAL A 173 -15.76 -15.92 9.10
N LEU A 174 -15.04 -15.20 8.27
CA LEU A 174 -13.72 -15.56 7.80
C LEU A 174 -12.66 -15.16 8.83
N ASP A 175 -12.00 -16.16 9.41
CA ASP A 175 -10.89 -15.98 10.34
C ASP A 175 -9.56 -16.12 9.58
N GLN A 176 -8.93 -14.98 9.28
CA GLN A 176 -7.65 -14.93 8.57
C GLN A 176 -6.48 -15.41 9.43
N GLY A 177 -6.57 -15.30 10.76
CA GLY A 177 -5.49 -15.74 11.65
C GLY A 177 -5.36 -17.27 11.63
N ASN A 178 -6.48 -17.97 11.76
CA ASN A 178 -6.50 -19.44 11.84
C ASN A 178 -6.81 -20.16 10.52
N TRP A 179 -6.99 -19.43 9.42
CA TRP A 179 -7.40 -19.94 8.11
C TRP A 179 -8.61 -20.89 8.21
N ARG A 180 -9.73 -20.33 8.66
CA ARG A 180 -10.98 -21.06 8.84
C ARG A 180 -12.19 -20.17 8.63
N VAL A 181 -13.35 -20.80 8.47
CA VAL A 181 -14.65 -20.15 8.61
C VAL A 181 -15.27 -20.56 9.94
N VAL A 182 -15.77 -19.59 10.69
CA VAL A 182 -16.51 -19.79 11.95
C VAL A 182 -17.99 -19.54 11.69
N LEU A 183 -18.83 -20.54 12.01
CA LEU A 183 -20.28 -20.43 11.88
C LEU A 183 -20.87 -20.01 13.22
N ILE A 184 -21.67 -18.95 13.22
CA ILE A 184 -22.30 -18.37 14.41
C ILE A 184 -23.82 -18.44 14.26
N ASP A 185 -24.51 -19.02 15.23
CA ASP A 185 -25.96 -18.92 15.33
C ASP A 185 -26.36 -17.52 15.81
N THR A 186 -27.13 -16.79 15.01
CA THR A 186 -27.42 -15.37 15.25
C THR A 186 -28.36 -15.15 16.44
N ALA A 187 -29.25 -16.09 16.71
CA ALA A 187 -30.21 -16.01 17.81
C ALA A 187 -29.52 -16.20 19.17
N SER A 188 -28.73 -17.27 19.31
CA SER A 188 -28.01 -17.57 20.54
C SER A 188 -26.68 -16.81 20.66
N ARG A 189 -26.17 -16.25 19.56
CA ARG A 189 -24.87 -15.54 19.46
C ARG A 189 -23.70 -16.43 19.87
N LYS A 190 -23.76 -17.70 19.46
CA LYS A 190 -22.75 -18.71 19.78
C LYS A 190 -22.12 -19.26 18.51
N ARG A 191 -20.81 -19.50 18.57
CA ARG A 191 -20.12 -20.33 17.58
C ARG A 191 -20.69 -21.74 17.64
N ILE A 192 -21.15 -22.25 16.51
CA ILE A 192 -21.79 -23.57 16.40
C ILE A 192 -20.93 -24.57 15.62
N ALA A 193 -20.10 -24.10 14.70
CA ALA A 193 -19.19 -24.92 13.92
C ALA A 193 -17.97 -24.12 13.46
N SER A 194 -16.95 -24.84 12.99
CA SER A 194 -15.77 -24.26 12.37
C SER A 194 -15.19 -25.22 11.34
N VAL A 195 -14.75 -24.70 10.20
CA VAL A 195 -14.22 -25.49 9.08
C VAL A 195 -12.97 -24.82 8.51
N PRO A 196 -11.88 -25.55 8.20
CA PRO A 196 -10.64 -24.96 7.68
C PRO A 196 -10.79 -24.47 6.23
N THR A 197 -9.96 -23.51 5.82
CA THR A 197 -9.83 -23.04 4.43
C THR A 197 -8.36 -23.08 3.95
N GLY A 198 -8.10 -22.54 2.75
CA GLY A 198 -6.78 -22.36 2.16
C GLY A 198 -5.97 -21.21 2.78
N VAL A 199 -4.86 -20.87 2.12
CA VAL A 199 -3.88 -19.87 2.60
C VAL A 199 -4.38 -18.45 2.34
N ASN A 200 -4.25 -17.56 3.33
CA ASN A 200 -4.66 -16.16 3.28
C ASN A 200 -6.05 -15.97 2.64
N PRO A 201 -7.11 -16.46 3.32
CA PRO A 201 -8.45 -16.36 2.79
C PRO A 201 -8.91 -14.90 2.76
N PHE A 202 -9.44 -14.45 1.62
CA PHE A 202 -9.77 -13.05 1.41
C PHE A 202 -11.25 -12.76 1.57
N THR A 203 -12.11 -13.49 0.86
CA THR A 203 -13.56 -13.29 0.89
C THR A 203 -14.35 -14.59 0.77
N LEU A 204 -15.66 -14.54 1.02
CA LEU A 204 -16.59 -15.67 0.96
C LEU A 204 -17.96 -15.26 0.41
N ALA A 205 -18.65 -16.20 -0.24
CA ALA A 205 -20.01 -16.04 -0.74
C ALA A 205 -20.84 -17.31 -0.50
N LEU A 206 -22.17 -17.18 -0.55
CA LEU A 206 -23.11 -18.31 -0.43
C LEU A 206 -23.79 -18.58 -1.77
N SER A 207 -24.13 -19.84 -2.05
CA SER A 207 -25.02 -20.18 -3.16
C SER A 207 -26.43 -19.64 -2.91
N PRO A 208 -27.19 -19.29 -3.98
CA PRO A 208 -28.55 -18.76 -3.82
C PRO A 208 -29.52 -19.69 -3.07
N ASP A 209 -29.30 -21.01 -3.13
CA ASP A 209 -30.11 -22.01 -2.43
C ASP A 209 -29.68 -22.23 -0.96
N GLY A 210 -28.61 -21.56 -0.51
CA GLY A 210 -28.07 -21.67 0.85
C GLY A 210 -27.44 -23.02 1.19
N ARG A 211 -27.17 -23.88 0.19
CA ARG A 211 -26.58 -25.21 0.40
C ARG A 211 -25.06 -25.22 0.32
N HIS A 212 -24.46 -24.23 -0.33
CA HIS A 212 -23.03 -24.12 -0.51
C HIS A 212 -22.47 -22.79 -0.02
N MET A 213 -21.23 -22.85 0.47
CA MET A 213 -20.38 -21.70 0.73
C MET A 213 -19.13 -21.81 -0.13
N TYR A 214 -18.60 -20.68 -0.57
CA TYR A 214 -17.38 -20.56 -1.35
C TYR A 214 -16.40 -19.63 -0.64
N VAL A 215 -15.12 -19.97 -0.63
CA VAL A 215 -14.05 -19.13 -0.06
C VAL A 215 -12.94 -18.96 -1.07
N ALA A 216 -12.57 -17.70 -1.35
CA ALA A 216 -11.45 -17.33 -2.19
C ALA A 216 -10.18 -17.19 -1.32
N ASN A 217 -9.11 -17.88 -1.70
CA ASN A 217 -7.84 -17.88 -0.99
C ASN A 217 -6.77 -17.24 -1.89
N SER A 218 -6.23 -16.09 -1.46
CA SER A 218 -5.27 -15.31 -2.25
C SER A 218 -3.83 -15.77 -2.07
N GLY A 219 -3.50 -16.31 -0.90
CA GLY A 219 -2.12 -16.67 -0.56
C GLY A 219 -1.59 -17.88 -1.32
N LEU A 220 -0.27 -18.09 -1.27
CA LEU A 220 0.39 -19.25 -1.86
C LEU A 220 0.94 -20.22 -0.82
N PHE A 221 1.61 -19.72 0.22
CA PHE A 221 2.39 -20.55 1.14
C PHE A 221 2.07 -20.32 2.61
N GLU A 222 2.38 -21.33 3.42
CA GLU A 222 2.44 -21.21 4.87
C GLU A 222 3.86 -20.95 5.32
N TYR A 223 4.10 -19.77 5.88
CA TYR A 223 5.36 -19.42 6.51
C TYR A 223 5.43 -19.99 7.92
N ARG A 224 6.57 -20.58 8.24
CA ARG A 224 6.80 -21.36 9.46
C ARG A 224 8.00 -20.83 10.22
N PRO A 225 7.95 -20.87 11.57
CA PRO A 225 9.12 -20.62 12.39
C PRO A 225 10.24 -21.59 12.04
N ILE A 226 11.47 -21.08 11.99
CA ILE A 226 12.64 -21.91 11.74
C ILE A 226 13.01 -22.66 13.04
N PRO A 227 13.05 -24.01 13.03
CA PRO A 227 13.41 -24.77 14.22
C PRO A 227 14.78 -24.38 14.78
N GLY A 228 14.82 -24.16 16.10
CA GLY A 228 16.04 -23.78 16.83
C GLY A 228 16.37 -22.28 16.78
N VAL A 229 15.57 -21.46 16.10
CA VAL A 229 15.66 -20.00 16.21
C VAL A 229 14.88 -19.55 17.45
N GLU A 230 15.54 -18.89 18.39
CA GLU A 230 14.92 -18.42 19.63
C GLU A 230 14.88 -16.89 19.66
N ARG A 231 13.69 -16.32 19.82
CA ARG A 231 13.50 -14.85 19.81
C ARG A 231 14.30 -14.13 20.91
N ALA A 232 14.55 -14.79 22.05
CA ALA A 232 15.37 -14.26 23.12
C ALA A 232 16.89 -14.24 22.79
N HIS A 233 17.31 -14.98 21.76
CA HIS A 233 18.72 -15.23 21.40
C HIS A 233 18.99 -15.03 19.89
N LEU A 234 18.21 -14.15 19.23
CA LEU A 234 18.25 -13.94 17.78
C LEU A 234 19.62 -13.66 17.19
N LEU A 235 20.48 -12.91 17.89
CA LEU A 235 21.83 -12.63 17.40
C LEU A 235 22.66 -13.90 17.17
N THR A 236 22.40 -14.94 17.96
CA THR A 236 23.14 -16.21 17.89
C THR A 236 22.39 -17.31 17.16
N THR A 237 21.05 -17.22 17.07
CA THR A 237 20.22 -18.30 16.52
C THR A 237 19.44 -17.91 15.28
N GLY A 238 19.20 -16.63 15.01
CA GLY A 238 18.45 -16.20 13.83
C GLY A 238 19.29 -16.27 12.55
N LEU A 239 18.64 -16.50 11.41
CA LEU A 239 19.37 -16.53 10.14
C LEU A 239 19.85 -15.13 9.74
N HIS A 240 21.02 -15.07 9.12
CA HIS A 240 21.59 -13.85 8.57
C HIS A 240 21.04 -13.54 7.18
N PHE A 241 20.65 -14.57 6.43
CA PHE A 241 20.13 -14.43 5.07
C PHE A 241 18.97 -15.40 4.82
N PRO A 242 18.03 -15.08 3.92
CA PRO A 242 16.91 -15.95 3.60
C PRO A 242 17.38 -17.35 3.17
N PRO A 243 16.64 -18.40 3.52
CA PRO A 243 17.13 -19.78 3.39
C PRO A 243 17.12 -20.30 1.94
N PHE A 244 16.29 -19.73 1.06
CA PHE A 244 16.16 -20.17 -0.33
C PHE A 244 15.56 -19.10 -1.25
N ALA A 245 15.80 -19.28 -2.55
CA ALA A 245 15.12 -18.57 -3.64
C ALA A 245 13.69 -19.08 -3.81
N ASN A 246 12.74 -18.20 -4.14
CA ASN A 246 11.37 -18.55 -4.48
C ASN A 246 11.37 -19.57 -5.64
N LEU A 247 10.45 -20.54 -5.58
CA LEU A 247 10.27 -21.61 -6.58
C LEU A 247 11.49 -22.54 -6.79
N SER A 248 12.53 -22.45 -5.95
CA SER A 248 13.66 -23.38 -5.96
C SER A 248 13.28 -24.77 -5.42
N PRO A 249 14.04 -25.83 -5.75
CA PRO A 249 13.89 -27.13 -5.10
C PRO A 249 14.00 -27.07 -3.58
N GLU A 250 14.84 -26.19 -3.05
CA GLU A 250 15.04 -25.93 -1.63
C GLU A 250 13.81 -25.27 -1.00
N ALA A 251 13.19 -24.29 -1.67
CA ALA A 251 11.93 -23.71 -1.23
C ALA A 251 10.82 -24.75 -1.18
N LYS A 252 10.74 -25.65 -2.16
CA LYS A 252 9.72 -26.72 -2.19
C LYS A 252 9.93 -27.76 -1.08
N ASN A 253 11.16 -28.24 -0.92
CA ASN A 253 11.44 -29.44 -0.11
C ASN A 253 12.02 -29.14 1.27
N GLY A 254 12.47 -27.91 1.51
CA GLY A 254 13.26 -27.53 2.69
C GLY A 254 14.76 -27.69 2.45
N THR A 255 15.56 -27.11 3.34
CA THR A 255 17.02 -27.09 3.23
C THR A 255 17.70 -27.02 4.59
N VAL A 256 19.03 -27.13 4.62
CA VAL A 256 19.83 -26.78 5.79
C VAL A 256 20.50 -25.44 5.52
N ALA A 257 20.17 -24.43 6.32
CA ALA A 257 20.74 -23.09 6.22
C ALA A 257 21.32 -22.68 7.58
N GLU A 258 22.60 -22.28 7.59
CA GLU A 258 23.30 -21.81 8.81
C GLU A 258 23.21 -22.79 10.00
N GLY A 259 23.10 -24.09 9.73
CA GLY A 259 22.98 -25.14 10.76
C GLY A 259 21.54 -25.45 11.18
N HIS A 260 20.54 -24.72 10.69
CA HIS A 260 19.13 -24.96 10.94
C HIS A 260 18.51 -25.85 9.87
N GLN A 261 17.67 -26.80 10.29
CA GLN A 261 16.81 -27.56 9.39
C GLN A 261 15.57 -26.72 9.05
N VAL A 262 15.62 -26.01 7.92
CA VAL A 262 14.56 -25.11 7.49
C VAL A 262 13.47 -25.90 6.75
N PRO A 263 12.18 -25.77 7.15
CA PRO A 263 11.08 -26.42 6.45
C PRO A 263 10.85 -25.81 5.07
N GLY A 264 10.48 -26.64 4.09
CA GLY A 264 10.02 -26.17 2.79
C GLY A 264 8.61 -25.57 2.85
N LEU A 265 8.32 -24.69 1.89
CA LEU A 265 7.02 -24.06 1.66
C LEU A 265 6.01 -25.03 1.01
N GLY A 266 6.51 -26.00 0.23
CA GLY A 266 5.69 -26.98 -0.50
C GLY A 266 5.48 -26.62 -1.97
N ASP A 267 4.45 -27.19 -2.59
CA ASP A 267 4.16 -26.97 -4.01
C ASP A 267 3.45 -25.62 -4.23
N PRO A 268 3.98 -24.71 -5.09
CA PRO A 268 3.30 -23.44 -5.41
C PRO A 268 1.92 -23.62 -6.07
N ASN A 269 1.64 -24.81 -6.62
CA ASN A 269 0.37 -25.15 -7.25
C ASN A 269 -0.54 -26.00 -6.35
N ASP A 270 -0.26 -26.08 -5.05
CA ASP A 270 -1.14 -26.71 -4.07
C ASP A 270 -2.54 -26.05 -4.11
N ALA A 271 -3.59 -26.88 -4.07
CA ALA A 271 -4.97 -26.42 -4.08
C ALA A 271 -5.37 -25.60 -2.83
N ARG A 272 -4.49 -25.46 -1.82
CA ARG A 272 -4.64 -24.51 -0.70
C ARG A 272 -4.37 -23.06 -1.11
N GLY A 273 -3.52 -22.81 -2.09
CA GLY A 273 -3.12 -21.45 -2.50
C GLY A 273 -3.77 -21.02 -3.82
N SER A 274 -3.97 -19.72 -4.02
CA SER A 274 -4.59 -19.12 -5.21
C SER A 274 -5.81 -19.94 -5.71
N SER A 275 -6.79 -20.14 -4.82
CA SER A 275 -7.81 -21.19 -4.98
C SER A 275 -9.23 -20.77 -4.59
N LEU A 276 -10.19 -21.55 -5.04
CA LEU A 276 -11.57 -21.57 -4.55
C LEU A 276 -11.82 -22.85 -3.76
N TRP A 277 -12.31 -22.72 -2.53
CA TRP A 277 -12.78 -23.86 -1.73
C TRP A 277 -14.29 -23.81 -1.59
N THR A 278 -14.94 -24.95 -1.78
CA THR A 278 -16.40 -25.09 -1.69
C THR A 278 -16.76 -26.00 -0.55
N TYR A 279 -17.85 -25.63 0.14
CA TYR A 279 -18.35 -26.33 1.30
C TYR A 279 -19.83 -26.65 1.10
N ASN A 280 -20.27 -27.82 1.56
CA ASN A 280 -21.67 -28.10 1.82
C ASN A 280 -22.01 -27.60 3.23
N ILE A 281 -23.03 -26.75 3.31
CA ILE A 281 -23.50 -26.09 4.54
C ILE A 281 -24.97 -26.38 4.82
N ALA A 282 -25.59 -27.34 4.12
CA ALA A 282 -26.97 -27.73 4.35
C ALA A 282 -27.20 -28.20 5.81
N ASP A 283 -26.19 -28.83 6.41
CA ASP A 283 -26.09 -29.00 7.86
C ASP A 283 -25.08 -28.00 8.44
N ARG A 284 -25.59 -26.90 8.99
CA ARG A 284 -24.78 -25.84 9.60
C ARG A 284 -23.97 -26.25 10.83
N LEU A 285 -24.27 -27.41 11.44
CA LEU A 285 -23.48 -27.95 12.55
C LEU A 285 -22.29 -28.79 12.07
N HIS A 286 -22.37 -29.29 10.84
CA HIS A 286 -21.40 -30.17 10.22
C HIS A 286 -21.07 -29.72 8.80
N PRO A 287 -20.49 -28.50 8.62
CA PRO A 287 -20.05 -28.05 7.30
C PRO A 287 -18.91 -28.94 6.78
N GLU A 288 -18.97 -29.31 5.50
CA GLU A 288 -18.02 -30.22 4.87
C GLU A 288 -17.38 -29.58 3.63
N VAL A 289 -16.05 -29.69 3.50
CA VAL A 289 -15.35 -29.28 2.26
C VAL A 289 -15.71 -30.28 1.16
N THR A 290 -16.32 -29.82 0.07
CA THR A 290 -16.73 -30.66 -1.07
C THR A 290 -15.84 -30.50 -2.30
N ALA A 291 -15.18 -29.35 -2.47
CA ALA A 291 -14.25 -29.13 -3.57
C ALA A 291 -13.10 -28.17 -3.17
N ARG A 292 -11.96 -28.35 -3.83
CA ARG A 292 -10.78 -27.47 -3.76
C ARG A 292 -10.24 -27.30 -5.16
N LEU A 293 -10.27 -26.09 -5.68
CA LEU A 293 -9.89 -25.80 -7.06
C LEU A 293 -8.78 -24.73 -7.07
N ARG A 294 -7.58 -25.10 -7.53
CA ARG A 294 -6.53 -24.13 -7.87
C ARG A 294 -7.02 -23.32 -9.07
N LEU A 295 -6.98 -21.99 -8.94
CA LEU A 295 -7.49 -21.05 -9.95
C LEU A 295 -6.35 -20.30 -10.60
N GLY A 296 -6.46 -20.11 -11.91
CA GLY A 296 -5.47 -19.40 -12.70
C GLY A 296 -4.39 -20.30 -13.31
N ALA A 297 -3.47 -19.68 -14.03
CA ALA A 297 -2.33 -20.31 -14.64
C ALA A 297 -1.43 -20.97 -13.59
N LEU A 298 -0.82 -22.09 -14.00
CA LEU A 298 0.10 -22.83 -13.14
C LEU A 298 1.42 -22.08 -13.04
N ILE A 299 1.92 -21.95 -11.82
CA ILE A 299 3.24 -21.36 -11.55
C ILE A 299 4.29 -22.34 -12.05
N THR A 300 5.14 -21.86 -12.96
CA THR A 300 6.17 -22.66 -13.63
C THR A 300 7.60 -22.21 -13.31
N GLY A 301 7.78 -21.03 -12.70
CA GLY A 301 9.09 -20.45 -12.43
C GLY A 301 9.55 -19.42 -13.48
N SER A 302 10.75 -18.88 -13.27
CA SER A 302 11.31 -17.75 -14.03
C SER A 302 11.75 -18.12 -15.46
N GLY A 303 11.85 -17.11 -16.34
CA GLY A 303 12.34 -17.26 -17.72
C GLY A 303 11.27 -17.17 -18.82
N LYS A 304 10.16 -16.44 -18.55
CA LYS A 304 8.94 -16.19 -19.37
C LYS A 304 7.66 -16.93 -18.91
N GLY A 305 7.75 -17.71 -17.82
CA GLY A 305 6.62 -18.43 -17.22
C GLY A 305 5.84 -17.61 -16.19
N VAL A 306 4.84 -18.25 -15.57
CA VAL A 306 4.08 -17.68 -14.45
C VAL A 306 4.88 -17.88 -13.17
N VAL A 307 5.09 -16.82 -12.41
CA VAL A 307 5.84 -16.83 -11.14
C VAL A 307 4.95 -16.57 -9.92
N GLY A 308 3.93 -15.73 -10.09
CA GLY A 308 2.96 -15.38 -9.05
C GLY A 308 1.64 -16.15 -9.12
N GLY A 309 0.86 -16.08 -8.04
CA GLY A 309 -0.51 -16.59 -7.98
C GLY A 309 -1.50 -15.71 -8.74
N ALA A 310 -2.71 -16.21 -8.98
CA ALA A 310 -3.77 -15.47 -9.67
C ALA A 310 -4.48 -14.43 -8.77
N SER A 311 -4.23 -14.48 -7.46
CA SER A 311 -4.85 -13.66 -6.42
C SER A 311 -6.39 -13.56 -6.52
N PRO A 312 -7.13 -14.65 -6.20
CA PRO A 312 -8.59 -14.62 -6.11
C PRO A 312 -9.12 -13.57 -5.11
N SER A 313 -9.77 -12.52 -5.61
CA SER A 313 -10.06 -11.28 -4.85
C SER A 313 -11.55 -10.97 -4.68
N GLY A 314 -12.44 -11.66 -5.39
CA GLY A 314 -13.88 -11.39 -5.35
C GLY A 314 -14.71 -12.60 -5.68
N LEU A 315 -15.93 -12.67 -5.14
CA LEU A 315 -16.86 -13.78 -5.36
C LEU A 315 -18.28 -13.30 -5.63
N ALA A 316 -18.94 -13.96 -6.57
CA ALA A 316 -20.39 -13.92 -6.76
C ALA A 316 -20.86 -15.30 -7.23
N SER A 317 -22.12 -15.68 -7.01
CA SER A 317 -22.64 -16.96 -7.52
C SER A 317 -24.10 -16.88 -7.93
N ASP A 318 -24.43 -17.65 -8.95
CA ASP A 318 -25.80 -17.94 -9.36
C ASP A 318 -26.13 -19.42 -9.10
N SER A 319 -27.24 -19.93 -9.63
CA SER A 319 -27.66 -21.33 -9.41
C SER A 319 -26.81 -22.37 -10.14
N GLN A 320 -25.99 -21.94 -11.11
CA GLN A 320 -25.19 -22.80 -11.99
C GLN A 320 -23.69 -22.59 -11.83
N ASN A 321 -23.25 -21.38 -11.47
CA ASN A 321 -21.85 -20.96 -11.52
C ASN A 321 -21.45 -20.14 -10.29
N VAL A 322 -20.16 -20.22 -9.99
CA VAL A 322 -19.44 -19.28 -9.12
C VAL A 322 -18.51 -18.47 -10.00
N TYR A 323 -18.54 -17.15 -9.84
CA TYR A 323 -17.63 -16.23 -10.50
C TYR A 323 -16.55 -15.82 -9.51
N VAL A 324 -15.29 -15.83 -9.95
CA VAL A 324 -14.14 -15.48 -9.12
C VAL A 324 -13.28 -14.46 -9.85
N ALA A 325 -13.09 -13.28 -9.25
CA ALA A 325 -12.15 -12.29 -9.77
C ALA A 325 -10.71 -12.75 -9.52
N LEU A 326 -9.85 -12.67 -10.53
CA LEU A 326 -8.43 -13.05 -10.48
C LEU A 326 -7.57 -11.80 -10.69
N ALA A 327 -7.16 -11.16 -9.60
CA ALA A 327 -6.52 -9.84 -9.62
C ALA A 327 -5.23 -9.81 -10.46
N HIS A 328 -4.41 -10.87 -10.44
CA HIS A 328 -3.14 -10.89 -11.17
C HIS A 328 -3.26 -11.41 -12.61
N GLU A 329 -4.43 -11.95 -13.01
CA GLU A 329 -4.68 -12.45 -14.37
C GLU A 329 -5.63 -11.57 -15.18
N ASP A 330 -6.12 -10.47 -14.60
CA ASP A 330 -7.08 -9.54 -15.23
C ASP A 330 -8.29 -10.27 -15.83
N ALA A 331 -8.88 -11.16 -15.04
CA ALA A 331 -9.91 -12.04 -15.53
C ALA A 331 -10.94 -12.43 -14.45
N VAL A 332 -12.09 -12.93 -14.91
CA VAL A 332 -13.07 -13.64 -14.09
C VAL A 332 -13.05 -15.11 -14.45
N ALA A 333 -12.79 -15.97 -13.46
CA ALA A 333 -13.01 -17.41 -13.58
C ALA A 333 -14.50 -17.73 -13.38
N VAL A 334 -15.07 -18.47 -14.31
CA VAL A 334 -16.40 -19.07 -14.21
C VAL A 334 -16.22 -20.53 -13.80
N VAL A 335 -16.61 -20.85 -12.58
CA VAL A 335 -16.51 -22.18 -11.98
C VAL A 335 -17.91 -22.77 -11.88
N ARG A 336 -18.05 -24.09 -12.04
CA ARG A 336 -19.32 -24.77 -11.80
C ARG A 336 -19.82 -24.50 -10.37
N GLY A 337 -21.14 -24.46 -10.17
CA GLY A 337 -21.77 -24.17 -8.87
C GLY A 337 -21.40 -25.12 -7.73
N ASP A 338 -20.96 -26.35 -8.02
CA ASP A 338 -20.42 -27.27 -7.01
C ASP A 338 -18.93 -27.01 -6.67
N GLY A 339 -18.29 -26.05 -7.34
CA GLY A 339 -16.87 -25.70 -7.23
C GLY A 339 -15.90 -26.70 -7.84
N SER A 340 -16.38 -27.74 -8.52
CA SER A 340 -15.55 -28.89 -8.92
C SER A 340 -14.68 -28.63 -10.14
N ALA A 341 -15.04 -27.65 -10.98
CA ALA A 341 -14.38 -27.44 -12.26
C ALA A 341 -14.44 -25.98 -12.72
N LEU A 342 -13.31 -25.48 -13.22
CA LEU A 342 -13.24 -24.26 -14.03
C LEU A 342 -13.88 -24.52 -15.39
N GLU A 343 -14.89 -23.73 -15.74
CA GLU A 343 -15.62 -23.84 -17.01
C GLU A 343 -15.06 -22.86 -18.05
N GLN A 344 -14.70 -21.64 -17.65
CA GLN A 344 -14.16 -20.62 -18.54
C GLN A 344 -13.41 -19.54 -17.74
N THR A 345 -12.46 -18.86 -18.39
CA THR A 345 -11.87 -17.61 -17.91
C THR A 345 -12.25 -16.48 -18.87
N ILE A 346 -12.81 -15.38 -18.35
CA ILE A 346 -13.24 -14.21 -19.11
C ILE A 346 -12.19 -13.10 -18.93
N PRO A 347 -11.42 -12.71 -19.96
CA PRO A 347 -10.46 -11.62 -19.86
C PRO A 347 -11.18 -10.27 -19.75
N LEU A 348 -10.58 -9.33 -19.00
CA LEU A 348 -11.18 -8.03 -18.69
C LEU A 348 -10.50 -6.84 -19.37
N SER A 349 -9.26 -6.97 -19.82
CA SER A 349 -8.52 -5.83 -20.36
C SER A 349 -9.18 -5.23 -21.62
N PRO A 350 -9.52 -3.93 -21.63
CA PRO A 350 -9.99 -3.24 -22.82
C PRO A 350 -8.85 -2.82 -23.75
N PHE A 351 -7.60 -2.95 -23.29
CA PHE A 351 -6.41 -2.49 -24.00
C PHE A 351 -5.94 -3.54 -24.99
N THR A 352 -6.23 -3.31 -26.27
CA THR A 352 -5.96 -4.28 -27.35
C THR A 352 -4.82 -3.87 -28.29
N SER A 353 -4.27 -2.67 -28.09
CA SER A 353 -3.19 -2.12 -28.93
C SER A 353 -1.92 -2.97 -28.81
N ARG A 354 -1.09 -2.93 -29.85
CA ARG A 354 0.09 -3.81 -29.95
C ARG A 354 1.18 -3.46 -28.93
N ASP A 355 1.30 -2.19 -28.59
CA ASP A 355 2.22 -1.62 -27.62
C ASP A 355 1.87 -1.96 -26.17
N LEU A 356 0.63 -2.41 -25.91
CA LEU A 356 0.17 -2.88 -24.59
C LEU A 356 0.15 -4.41 -24.51
N LYS A 357 1.10 -5.03 -25.21
CA LYS A 357 1.34 -6.48 -25.19
C LYS A 357 2.83 -6.75 -25.00
N ASP A 358 3.12 -7.85 -24.33
CA ASP A 358 4.48 -8.33 -24.16
C ASP A 358 5.06 -8.93 -25.46
N ASP A 359 6.33 -9.34 -25.41
CA ASP A 359 7.05 -9.97 -26.52
C ASP A 359 6.40 -11.27 -27.04
N SER A 360 5.55 -11.91 -26.24
CA SER A 360 4.80 -13.12 -26.60
C SER A 360 3.41 -12.79 -27.15
N GLY A 361 3.05 -11.51 -27.25
CA GLY A 361 1.75 -11.03 -27.72
C GLY A 361 0.65 -11.13 -26.67
N ARG A 362 0.99 -11.39 -25.39
CA ARG A 362 0.04 -11.44 -24.29
C ARG A 362 -0.28 -10.00 -23.82
N PRO A 363 -1.53 -9.68 -23.45
CA PRO A 363 -1.84 -8.39 -22.86
C PRO A 363 -1.02 -8.15 -21.60
N LEU A 364 -0.57 -6.91 -21.41
CA LEU A 364 0.02 -6.46 -20.15
C LEU A 364 -1.02 -6.53 -19.03
N ARG A 365 -0.58 -6.83 -17.81
CA ARG A 365 -1.45 -6.99 -16.63
C ARG A 365 -1.60 -5.69 -15.84
N GLY A 366 -2.77 -5.43 -15.27
CA GLY A 366 -3.03 -4.27 -14.42
C GLY A 366 -4.49 -3.80 -14.38
N VAL A 367 -5.45 -4.65 -14.75
CA VAL A 367 -6.89 -4.38 -14.53
C VAL A 367 -7.25 -4.55 -13.06
N ILE A 368 -6.67 -5.57 -12.41
CA ILE A 368 -6.80 -5.84 -10.96
C ILE A 368 -8.29 -5.96 -10.55
N PRO A 369 -9.04 -6.96 -11.05
CA PRO A 369 -10.43 -7.15 -10.64
C PRO A 369 -10.55 -7.46 -9.13
N ALA A 370 -11.61 -6.98 -8.51
CA ALA A 370 -11.87 -7.06 -7.06
C ALA A 370 -13.33 -7.50 -6.78
N GLY A 371 -14.06 -6.76 -5.93
CA GLY A 371 -15.44 -7.09 -5.55
C GLY A 371 -16.41 -7.19 -6.72
N MET A 372 -17.45 -8.02 -6.57
CA MET A 372 -18.41 -8.33 -7.64
C MET A 372 -19.85 -8.34 -7.13
N ALA A 373 -20.79 -8.06 -8.01
CA ALA A 373 -22.22 -8.17 -7.73
C ALA A 373 -23.01 -8.66 -8.95
N LEU A 374 -24.08 -9.43 -8.72
CA LEU A 374 -24.97 -9.95 -9.77
C LEU A 374 -26.31 -9.21 -9.77
N SER A 375 -26.81 -8.87 -10.96
CA SER A 375 -28.18 -8.39 -11.17
C SER A 375 -28.77 -9.00 -12.44
N GLY A 376 -29.74 -9.91 -12.28
CA GLY A 376 -30.30 -10.68 -13.38
C GLY A 376 -29.22 -11.45 -14.14
N ASP A 377 -29.09 -11.17 -15.43
CA ASP A 377 -28.14 -11.83 -16.35
C ASP A 377 -26.79 -11.09 -16.47
N HIS A 378 -26.53 -10.13 -15.58
CA HIS A 378 -25.32 -9.32 -15.60
C HIS A 378 -24.50 -9.50 -14.32
N LEU A 379 -23.20 -9.72 -14.51
CA LEU A 379 -22.19 -9.65 -13.47
C LEU A 379 -21.45 -8.31 -13.59
N TYR A 380 -21.38 -7.58 -12.48
CA TYR A 380 -20.59 -6.35 -12.34
C TYR A 380 -19.32 -6.66 -11.55
N VAL A 381 -18.19 -6.17 -12.02
CA VAL A 381 -16.86 -6.45 -11.44
C VAL A 381 -16.11 -5.14 -11.26
N ALA A 382 -15.70 -4.84 -10.03
CA ALA A 382 -14.82 -3.71 -9.76
C ALA A 382 -13.43 -4.00 -10.33
N GLU A 383 -12.83 -3.05 -11.03
CA GLU A 383 -11.52 -3.15 -11.66
C GLU A 383 -10.60 -2.07 -11.07
N ALA A 384 -9.88 -2.44 -10.01
CA ALA A 384 -9.17 -1.52 -9.14
C ALA A 384 -8.04 -0.78 -9.88
N GLY A 385 -7.34 -1.45 -10.78
CA GLY A 385 -6.19 -0.88 -11.48
C GLY A 385 -6.57 0.12 -12.57
N ILE A 386 -7.75 -0.02 -13.18
CA ILE A 386 -8.19 0.83 -14.30
C ILE A 386 -9.38 1.73 -13.97
N ASN A 387 -9.75 1.81 -12.69
CA ASN A 387 -10.79 2.71 -12.16
C ASN A 387 -12.15 2.52 -12.85
N ALA A 388 -12.55 1.26 -13.03
CA ALA A 388 -13.74 0.92 -13.79
C ALA A 388 -14.60 -0.17 -13.12
N VAL A 389 -15.81 -0.34 -13.66
CA VAL A 389 -16.65 -1.50 -13.41
C VAL A 389 -16.93 -2.21 -14.73
N ALA A 390 -16.46 -3.44 -14.87
CA ALA A 390 -16.80 -4.30 -15.98
C ALA A 390 -18.25 -4.83 -15.86
N VAL A 391 -18.92 -4.94 -17.00
CA VAL A 391 -20.25 -5.53 -17.14
C VAL A 391 -20.14 -6.78 -17.99
N ILE A 392 -20.48 -7.94 -17.44
CA ILE A 392 -20.38 -9.25 -18.10
C ILE A 392 -21.78 -9.86 -18.27
N ASP A 393 -22.07 -10.39 -19.45
CA ASP A 393 -23.24 -11.24 -19.70
C ASP A 393 -22.97 -12.65 -19.18
N THR A 394 -23.76 -13.13 -18.22
CA THR A 394 -23.54 -14.41 -17.55
C THR A 394 -23.92 -15.63 -18.42
N HIS A 395 -24.83 -15.46 -19.38
CA HIS A 395 -25.21 -16.53 -20.32
C HIS A 395 -24.18 -16.71 -21.42
N LYS A 396 -23.74 -15.59 -22.01
CA LYS A 396 -22.70 -15.59 -23.04
C LYS A 396 -21.30 -15.75 -22.47
N ARG A 397 -21.12 -15.47 -21.17
CA ARG A 397 -19.84 -15.44 -20.45
C ARG A 397 -18.84 -14.53 -21.17
N GLN A 398 -19.25 -13.29 -21.40
CA GLN A 398 -18.51 -12.30 -22.18
C GLN A 398 -18.60 -10.91 -21.57
N LEU A 399 -17.47 -10.20 -21.57
CA LEU A 399 -17.39 -8.78 -21.27
C LEU A 399 -18.21 -7.98 -22.31
N LEU A 400 -19.12 -7.14 -21.83
CA LEU A 400 -19.93 -6.23 -22.65
C LEU A 400 -19.32 -4.84 -22.76
N GLY A 401 -18.59 -4.40 -21.73
CA GLY A 401 -17.94 -3.09 -21.64
C GLY A 401 -17.76 -2.66 -20.20
N GLN A 402 -17.30 -1.42 -19.99
CA GLN A 402 -16.86 -0.89 -18.70
C GLN A 402 -17.43 0.50 -18.41
N MET A 403 -17.63 0.78 -17.13
CA MET A 403 -18.13 2.07 -16.61
C MET A 403 -17.04 2.76 -15.79
N PRO A 404 -16.68 4.02 -16.05
CA PRO A 404 -15.66 4.74 -15.27
C PRO A 404 -16.20 5.08 -13.88
N VAL A 405 -15.37 4.87 -12.85
CA VAL A 405 -15.70 5.14 -11.44
C VAL A 405 -14.50 5.81 -10.74
N GLY A 406 -14.53 5.88 -9.41
CA GLY A 406 -13.47 6.48 -8.62
C GLY A 406 -12.18 5.67 -8.61
N TRP A 407 -11.16 6.22 -7.96
CA TRP A 407 -9.89 5.54 -7.80
C TRP A 407 -10.02 4.32 -6.88
N PHE A 408 -9.56 3.17 -7.40
CA PHE A 408 -9.47 1.90 -6.71
C PHE A 408 -10.85 1.35 -6.27
N PRO A 409 -11.77 1.04 -7.20
CA PRO A 409 -13.03 0.38 -6.86
C PRO A 409 -12.78 -0.97 -6.19
N SER A 410 -13.37 -1.18 -5.01
CA SER A 410 -13.08 -2.29 -4.11
C SER A 410 -14.26 -3.26 -3.94
N ALA A 411 -15.46 -2.73 -3.80
CA ALA A 411 -16.68 -3.51 -3.52
C ALA A 411 -17.90 -2.97 -4.26
N LEU A 412 -18.83 -3.89 -4.59
CA LEU A 412 -20.05 -3.61 -5.32
C LEU A 412 -21.27 -4.15 -4.59
N ALA A 413 -22.40 -3.45 -4.68
CA ALA A 413 -23.70 -3.99 -4.27
C ALA A 413 -24.82 -3.49 -5.19
N ILE A 414 -25.89 -4.28 -5.28
CA ILE A 414 -27.09 -3.95 -6.05
C ILE A 414 -28.21 -3.57 -5.08
N ALA A 415 -28.92 -2.49 -5.37
CA ALA A 415 -30.12 -2.12 -4.62
C ALA A 415 -31.19 -3.23 -4.73
N PRO A 416 -32.05 -3.44 -3.71
CA PRO A 416 -33.02 -4.54 -3.71
C PRO A 416 -34.00 -4.55 -4.89
N ASP A 417 -34.24 -3.40 -5.52
CA ASP A 417 -35.09 -3.27 -6.71
C ASP A 417 -34.39 -3.61 -8.03
N GLY A 418 -33.08 -3.85 -8.00
CA GLY A 418 -32.23 -4.17 -9.15
C GLY A 418 -31.90 -2.99 -10.06
N ARG A 419 -32.26 -1.75 -9.68
CA ARG A 419 -32.14 -0.56 -10.54
C ARG A 419 -30.96 0.32 -10.24
N THR A 420 -30.28 0.11 -9.12
CA THR A 420 -29.10 0.89 -8.75
C THR A 420 -27.93 -0.03 -8.44
N LEU A 421 -26.76 0.31 -8.99
CA LEU A 421 -25.46 -0.23 -8.62
C LEU A 421 -24.75 0.76 -7.71
N TYR A 422 -24.30 0.28 -6.56
CA TYR A 422 -23.41 0.98 -5.65
C TYR A 422 -21.97 0.47 -5.85
N VAL A 423 -21.04 1.41 -6.04
CA VAL A 423 -19.62 1.14 -6.23
C VAL A 423 -18.83 1.83 -5.13
N VAL A 424 -18.16 1.07 -4.28
CA VAL A 424 -17.23 1.61 -3.29
C VAL A 424 -15.87 1.78 -3.94
N ASN A 425 -15.32 2.99 -3.87
CA ASN A 425 -13.97 3.31 -4.30
C ASN A 425 -13.12 3.57 -3.05
N ALA A 426 -12.06 2.80 -2.86
CA ALA A 426 -11.27 2.84 -1.63
C ALA A 426 -10.54 4.17 -1.44
N ARG A 427 -10.05 4.75 -2.55
CA ARG A 427 -9.20 5.96 -2.57
C ARG A 427 -9.90 7.19 -3.17
N GLY A 428 -11.12 7.01 -3.70
CA GLY A 428 -11.99 8.10 -4.14
C GLY A 428 -11.38 8.95 -5.26
N GLN A 429 -10.87 10.13 -4.93
CA GLN A 429 -10.26 11.08 -5.87
C GLN A 429 -8.77 11.36 -5.62
N GLY A 430 -8.15 10.67 -4.65
CA GLY A 430 -6.80 10.96 -4.17
C GLY A 430 -6.75 12.08 -3.12
N SER A 431 -5.54 12.42 -2.67
CA SER A 431 -5.28 13.34 -1.55
C SER A 431 -5.31 14.82 -1.91
N GLY A 432 -4.74 15.23 -3.06
CA GLY A 432 -4.47 16.64 -3.33
C GLY A 432 -3.35 17.22 -2.45
N PRO A 433 -3.18 18.56 -2.42
CA PRO A 433 -2.12 19.22 -1.66
C PRO A 433 -2.34 19.14 -0.15
N ASN A 434 -1.26 18.94 0.61
CA ASN A 434 -1.26 18.89 2.08
C ASN A 434 -0.35 19.95 2.73
N GLY A 435 0.42 20.70 1.93
CA GLY A 435 1.33 21.76 2.37
C GLY A 435 0.90 23.17 1.96
N SER A 436 1.28 24.16 2.78
CA SER A 436 1.13 25.59 2.43
C SER A 436 2.05 26.47 3.29
N ASP A 437 2.14 27.77 3.00
CA ASP A 437 2.90 28.70 3.86
C ASP A 437 2.46 28.70 5.33
N ALA A 438 1.21 28.31 5.61
CA ALA A 438 0.64 28.15 6.94
C ALA A 438 0.84 26.76 7.54
N VAL A 439 0.97 25.73 6.69
CA VAL A 439 1.15 24.32 7.07
C VAL A 439 2.53 23.88 6.58
N ARG A 440 3.54 24.20 7.40
CA ARG A 440 4.96 24.03 7.06
C ARG A 440 5.58 22.72 7.50
N GLU A 441 4.91 22.03 8.40
CA GLU A 441 5.35 20.77 8.99
C GLU A 441 4.17 19.81 8.94
N PRO A 442 4.42 18.50 8.86
CA PRO A 442 3.40 17.47 8.99
C PRO A 442 2.60 17.68 10.28
N ALA A 443 1.28 17.78 10.14
CA ALA A 443 0.33 18.05 11.21
C ALA A 443 -0.86 17.08 11.08
N PRO A 444 -1.76 16.94 12.07
CA PRO A 444 -2.81 15.93 11.97
C PRO A 444 -3.75 16.32 10.85
N GLY A 445 -4.16 15.34 10.07
CA GLY A 445 -4.96 15.54 8.87
C GLY A 445 -4.16 15.96 7.65
N THR A 446 -2.81 15.96 7.69
CA THR A 446 -1.97 16.17 6.50
C THR A 446 -1.29 14.88 6.01
N TYR A 447 -1.47 13.77 6.72
CA TYR A 447 -0.97 12.46 6.31
C TYR A 447 -1.76 11.93 5.11
N VAL A 448 -1.09 11.32 4.12
CA VAL A 448 -1.72 10.79 2.89
C VAL A 448 -2.94 9.94 3.21
N GLY A 449 -2.79 8.96 4.12
CA GLY A 449 -3.88 8.06 4.47
C GLY A 449 -5.03 8.67 5.29
N GLU A 450 -4.92 9.94 5.71
CA GLU A 450 -6.03 10.74 6.27
C GLU A 450 -6.75 11.59 5.20
N LEU A 451 -6.06 11.86 4.08
CA LEU A 451 -6.53 12.70 2.98
C LEU A 451 -7.22 11.90 1.86
N GLU A 452 -6.82 10.64 1.69
CA GLU A 452 -7.34 9.71 0.68
C GLU A 452 -8.76 9.21 1.02
N HIS A 453 -9.73 10.12 0.96
CA HIS A 453 -11.12 9.78 1.24
C HIS A 453 -11.67 8.78 0.22
N GLY A 454 -12.25 7.69 0.72
CA GLY A 454 -13.03 6.78 -0.10
C GLY A 454 -14.27 7.46 -0.66
N SER A 455 -14.97 6.78 -1.56
CA SER A 455 -16.24 7.28 -2.10
C SER A 455 -17.20 6.18 -2.49
N LEU A 456 -18.46 6.57 -2.69
CA LEU A 456 -19.50 5.77 -3.28
C LEU A 456 -19.92 6.37 -4.62
N SER A 457 -19.88 5.59 -5.70
CA SER A 457 -20.56 5.90 -6.96
C SER A 457 -21.91 5.19 -7.03
N THR A 458 -22.96 5.94 -7.33
CA THR A 458 -24.34 5.43 -7.44
C THR A 458 -24.80 5.51 -8.90
N ILE A 459 -24.93 4.36 -9.55
CA ILE A 459 -25.16 4.24 -11.00
C ILE A 459 -26.51 3.59 -11.28
N GLN A 460 -27.29 4.20 -12.19
CA GLN A 460 -28.60 3.68 -12.58
C GLN A 460 -28.48 2.55 -13.62
N LEU A 461 -29.25 1.49 -13.42
CA LEU A 461 -29.31 0.28 -14.23
C LEU A 461 -30.69 0.07 -14.90
N PRO A 462 -30.74 -0.61 -16.05
CA PRO A 462 -29.60 -1.05 -16.86
C PRO A 462 -29.00 0.11 -17.66
N VAL A 463 -27.70 0.02 -17.95
CA VAL A 463 -27.04 0.92 -18.90
C VAL A 463 -27.27 0.39 -20.33
N SER A 464 -27.62 1.26 -21.27
CA SER A 464 -27.79 0.86 -22.67
C SER A 464 -26.45 0.47 -23.30
N SER A 465 -26.45 -0.43 -24.30
CA SER A 465 -25.22 -0.87 -24.96
C SER A 465 -24.41 0.28 -25.56
N THR A 466 -25.08 1.24 -26.20
CA THR A 466 -24.42 2.45 -26.75
C THR A 466 -23.78 3.28 -25.65
N LYS A 467 -24.45 3.43 -24.49
CA LYS A 467 -23.88 4.20 -23.39
C LYS A 467 -22.69 3.48 -22.74
N LEU A 468 -22.76 2.16 -22.63
CA LEU A 468 -21.67 1.33 -22.13
C LEU A 468 -20.43 1.39 -23.05
N GLU A 469 -20.63 1.41 -24.36
CA GLU A 469 -19.54 1.60 -25.34
C GLU A 469 -18.87 2.97 -25.18
N GLU A 470 -19.65 4.06 -25.06
CA GLU A 470 -19.13 5.40 -24.76
C GLU A 470 -18.32 5.43 -23.45
N MET A 471 -18.83 4.78 -22.41
CA MET A 471 -18.17 4.68 -21.11
C MET A 471 -16.87 3.87 -21.17
N THR A 472 -16.84 2.80 -21.96
CA THR A 472 -15.63 2.00 -22.18
C THR A 472 -14.54 2.83 -22.86
N HIS A 473 -14.91 3.65 -23.83
CA HIS A 473 -13.96 4.59 -24.45
C HIS A 473 -13.45 5.65 -23.47
N ALA A 474 -14.28 6.11 -22.53
CA ALA A 474 -13.86 7.02 -21.47
C ALA A 474 -12.83 6.34 -20.54
N VAL A 475 -13.07 5.09 -20.12
CA VAL A 475 -12.11 4.30 -19.31
C VAL A 475 -10.76 4.19 -20.01
N ILE A 476 -10.73 3.84 -21.30
CA ILE A 476 -9.48 3.75 -22.07
C ILE A 476 -8.78 5.11 -22.14
N ALA A 477 -9.52 6.18 -22.43
CA ALA A 477 -8.95 7.53 -22.55
C ALA A 477 -8.38 8.04 -21.21
N ASP A 478 -9.09 7.79 -20.11
CA ASP A 478 -8.69 8.17 -18.76
C ASP A 478 -7.37 7.50 -18.34
N ASN A 479 -7.25 6.20 -18.63
CA ASN A 479 -6.05 5.43 -18.34
C ASN A 479 -4.88 5.75 -19.28
N GLN A 480 -5.14 6.29 -20.47
CA GLN A 480 -4.12 6.76 -21.42
C GLN A 480 -3.74 8.24 -21.23
N ALA A 481 -4.35 8.94 -20.27
CA ALA A 481 -4.16 10.38 -20.07
C ALA A 481 -2.72 10.78 -19.75
N ALA A 482 -1.91 9.87 -19.19
CA ALA A 482 -0.49 10.08 -18.90
C ALA A 482 0.42 9.83 -20.13
N VAL A 483 -0.02 9.04 -21.12
CA VAL A 483 0.82 8.61 -22.24
C VAL A 483 1.24 9.83 -23.08
N ARG A 484 2.54 9.96 -23.34
CA ARG A 484 3.12 11.04 -24.15
C ARG A 484 4.01 10.46 -25.25
N PRO A 485 4.21 11.19 -26.37
CA PRO A 485 5.22 10.82 -27.35
C PRO A 485 6.61 10.73 -26.71
N THR A 486 7.33 9.64 -27.02
CA THR A 486 8.66 9.34 -26.50
C THR A 486 9.75 9.91 -27.41
N GLU A 487 10.80 10.50 -26.83
CA GLU A 487 12.03 10.83 -27.56
C GLU A 487 12.98 9.62 -27.61
N ALA A 488 13.94 9.63 -28.52
CA ALA A 488 14.92 8.54 -28.59
C ALA A 488 15.88 8.60 -27.39
N LEU A 489 15.82 7.57 -26.55
CA LEU A 489 16.72 7.41 -25.40
C LEU A 489 18.17 7.10 -25.83
N PRO A 490 19.17 7.48 -25.01
CA PRO A 490 20.58 7.19 -25.26
C PRO A 490 20.88 5.70 -25.10
N ALA A 491 21.95 5.24 -25.74
CA ALA A 491 22.49 3.92 -25.48
C ALA A 491 23.28 3.95 -24.16
N VAL A 492 22.75 3.29 -23.13
CA VAL A 492 23.43 3.05 -21.85
C VAL A 492 23.56 1.54 -21.63
N HIS A 493 24.57 1.13 -20.87
CA HIS A 493 24.78 -0.27 -20.51
C HIS A 493 24.51 -0.55 -19.03
N HIS A 494 24.58 0.48 -18.19
CA HIS A 494 24.47 0.37 -16.75
C HIS A 494 23.44 1.36 -16.23
N VAL A 495 22.36 0.86 -15.66
CA VAL A 495 21.33 1.66 -15.00
C VAL A 495 21.45 1.45 -13.50
N PHE A 496 21.44 2.53 -12.74
CA PHE A 496 21.44 2.53 -11.29
C PHE A 496 20.11 3.11 -10.80
N LEU A 497 19.44 2.39 -9.92
CA LEU A 497 18.25 2.87 -9.21
C LEU A 497 18.59 2.97 -7.72
N ILE A 498 18.55 4.18 -7.19
CA ILE A 498 18.80 4.45 -5.77
C ILE A 498 17.47 4.78 -5.13
N ILE A 499 17.08 3.99 -4.14
CA ILE A 499 15.81 4.08 -3.41
C ILE A 499 16.10 4.61 -2.01
N ARG A 500 15.33 5.59 -1.59
CA ARG A 500 15.43 6.32 -0.31
C ARG A 500 14.07 6.36 0.40
N GLU A 501 14.03 6.94 1.60
CA GLU A 501 12.84 6.96 2.46
C GLU A 501 12.67 8.28 3.21
N ASN A 502 11.52 8.90 3.43
CA ASN A 502 10.28 9.00 2.65
C ASN A 502 10.05 10.51 2.57
N ARG A 503 10.01 11.15 1.39
CA ARG A 503 10.06 12.64 1.35
C ARG A 503 9.23 13.24 0.24
N THR A 504 8.60 14.38 0.53
CA THR A 504 7.98 15.20 -0.51
C THR A 504 9.00 16.06 -1.25
N PHE A 505 8.68 16.43 -2.49
CA PHE A 505 9.53 17.30 -3.31
C PHE A 505 9.83 18.62 -2.59
N ASP A 506 8.79 19.29 -2.07
CA ASP A 506 8.92 20.58 -1.42
C ASP A 506 9.82 20.56 -0.19
N GLU A 507 9.85 19.44 0.53
CA GLU A 507 10.61 19.32 1.76
C GLU A 507 12.12 19.30 1.52
N ILE A 508 12.54 18.73 0.38
CA ILE A 508 13.94 18.59 -0.02
C ILE A 508 14.33 19.70 -1.00
N LEU A 509 13.60 19.84 -2.11
CA LEU A 509 13.95 20.70 -3.26
C LEU A 509 13.01 21.91 -3.42
N GLY A 510 12.14 22.19 -2.44
CA GLY A 510 11.21 23.32 -2.50
C GLY A 510 11.90 24.68 -2.65
N ASP A 511 13.18 24.80 -2.25
CA ASP A 511 14.00 26.00 -2.42
C ASP A 511 14.90 26.00 -3.66
N LEU A 512 14.77 25.01 -4.55
CA LEU A 512 15.49 24.96 -5.83
C LEU A 512 14.96 26.03 -6.80
N PRO A 513 15.83 26.91 -7.33
CA PRO A 513 15.39 27.94 -8.28
C PRO A 513 14.96 27.32 -9.61
N ASN A 514 13.88 27.86 -10.19
CA ASN A 514 13.29 27.44 -11.48
C ASN A 514 12.54 26.09 -11.47
N ALA A 515 12.39 25.45 -10.30
CA ALA A 515 11.41 24.40 -10.10
C ALA A 515 10.11 24.98 -9.52
N ASN A 516 9.00 24.27 -9.70
CA ASN A 516 7.73 24.51 -9.03
C ASN A 516 7.82 24.06 -7.56
N GLY A 517 8.64 24.73 -6.75
CA GLY A 517 8.84 24.43 -5.34
C GLY A 517 8.34 25.53 -4.40
N ASN A 518 7.98 25.16 -3.18
CA ASN A 518 7.72 26.11 -2.10
C ASN A 518 8.90 26.18 -1.11
N PRO A 519 9.72 27.24 -1.11
CA PRO A 519 10.88 27.36 -0.23
C PRO A 519 10.52 27.49 1.26
N ASN A 520 9.25 27.77 1.61
CA ASN A 520 8.80 27.78 3.00
C ASN A 520 8.58 26.36 3.56
N LEU A 521 8.50 25.35 2.69
CA LEU A 521 8.33 23.95 3.04
C LEU A 521 9.65 23.17 3.00
N ALA A 522 10.71 23.77 2.43
CA ALA A 522 12.06 23.17 2.27
C ALA A 522 12.84 23.02 3.59
N ARG A 523 12.30 22.23 4.51
CA ARG A 523 12.87 21.92 5.83
C ARG A 523 14.27 21.35 5.73
N TYR A 524 14.49 20.49 4.74
CA TYR A 524 15.75 19.83 4.45
C TYR A 524 16.46 20.44 3.24
N GLY A 525 16.06 21.64 2.82
CA GLY A 525 16.68 22.39 1.73
C GLY A 525 18.06 22.99 2.07
N MET A 526 18.51 23.91 1.22
CA MET A 526 19.77 24.64 1.40
C MET A 526 19.72 25.69 2.51
N LYS A 527 18.52 26.14 2.87
CA LYS A 527 18.25 27.06 3.99
C LYS A 527 17.38 26.42 5.07
N GLY A 528 17.52 25.10 5.25
CA GLY A 528 16.74 24.30 6.17
C GLY A 528 16.84 24.71 7.65
N TRP A 529 16.14 23.95 8.49
CA TRP A 529 16.09 24.16 9.94
C TRP A 529 15.99 22.84 10.71
N THR A 530 16.22 22.90 12.02
CA THR A 530 16.01 21.78 12.96
C THR A 530 14.94 22.14 13.98
N THR A 531 14.27 21.14 14.55
CA THR A 531 13.27 21.35 15.61
C THR A 531 13.84 21.03 16.99
N GLU A 532 14.89 20.22 17.05
CA GLU A 532 15.53 19.77 18.28
C GLU A 532 16.62 20.75 18.75
N LYS A 533 16.96 20.70 20.04
CA LYS A 533 17.86 21.69 20.66
C LYS A 533 19.34 21.33 20.45
N PRO A 534 20.21 22.30 20.10
CA PRO A 534 19.88 23.69 19.78
C PRO A 534 19.19 23.83 18.42
N VAL A 535 18.12 24.61 18.38
CA VAL A 535 17.34 24.85 17.15
C VAL A 535 18.17 25.68 16.18
N LEU A 536 18.45 25.15 15.00
CA LEU A 536 19.14 25.83 13.91
C LEU A 536 18.08 26.42 12.97
N LYS A 537 18.11 27.73 12.70
CA LYS A 537 17.13 28.39 11.80
C LYS A 537 17.81 29.04 10.60
N GLY A 538 17.28 28.76 9.39
CA GLY A 538 17.37 29.63 8.21
C GLY A 538 18.76 29.80 7.63
N GLY A 539 19.56 28.72 7.58
CA GLY A 539 20.89 28.78 6.99
C GLY A 539 21.77 27.57 7.28
N VAL A 540 21.18 26.37 7.32
CA VAL A 540 21.91 25.10 7.30
C VAL A 540 21.59 24.37 6.00
N ALA A 541 22.63 23.90 5.30
CA ALA A 541 22.45 23.10 4.10
C ALA A 541 22.32 21.63 4.52
N VAL A 542 21.09 21.10 4.49
CA VAL A 542 20.84 19.70 4.90
C VAL A 542 21.10 18.75 3.73
N THR A 543 20.66 19.10 2.52
CA THR A 543 20.81 18.27 1.31
C THR A 543 21.66 18.92 0.19
N PRO A 544 22.90 19.35 0.47
CA PRO A 544 23.73 20.02 -0.53
C PRO A 544 24.05 19.16 -1.76
N ASN A 545 24.09 17.82 -1.65
CA ASN A 545 24.32 16.96 -2.81
C ASN A 545 23.09 16.88 -3.70
N ALA A 546 21.88 16.69 -3.16
CA ALA A 546 20.65 16.67 -3.95
C ALA A 546 20.51 17.95 -4.80
N HIS A 547 20.79 19.12 -4.21
CA HIS A 547 20.79 20.40 -4.91
C HIS A 547 21.88 20.50 -5.97
N ALA A 548 23.12 20.13 -5.64
CA ALA A 548 24.23 20.17 -6.60
C ALA A 548 24.03 19.19 -7.77
N LEU A 549 23.38 18.04 -7.52
CA LEU A 549 23.01 17.07 -8.54
C LEU A 549 21.88 17.62 -9.42
N ALA A 550 20.86 18.25 -8.83
CA ALA A 550 19.76 18.87 -9.56
C ALA A 550 20.24 20.00 -10.50
N GLU A 551 21.11 20.89 -10.01
CA GLU A 551 21.69 21.97 -10.83
C GLU A 551 22.54 21.43 -11.99
N ARG A 552 23.19 20.29 -11.78
CA ARG A 552 24.13 19.71 -12.73
C ARG A 552 23.44 18.83 -13.78
N PHE A 553 22.43 18.09 -13.39
CA PHE A 553 21.77 17.07 -14.21
C PHE A 553 20.30 17.43 -14.37
N ALA A 554 19.38 16.47 -14.20
CA ALA A 554 17.95 16.73 -14.36
C ALA A 554 17.15 16.29 -13.14
N ILE A 555 16.00 16.94 -12.97
CA ILE A 555 14.98 16.59 -11.99
C ILE A 555 13.60 16.61 -12.63
N SER A 556 12.61 16.05 -11.93
CA SER A 556 11.19 16.35 -12.17
C SER A 556 10.62 17.10 -10.98
N ASP A 557 9.95 18.23 -11.24
CA ASP A 557 9.22 18.98 -10.21
C ASP A 557 7.73 18.64 -10.18
N ASN A 558 7.34 17.62 -10.96
CA ASN A 558 6.00 17.09 -11.08
C ASN A 558 6.05 15.54 -11.13
N PHE A 559 6.86 14.97 -10.23
CA PHE A 559 7.01 13.53 -10.01
C PHE A 559 6.23 13.10 -8.77
N PHE A 560 5.51 11.98 -8.87
CA PHE A 560 4.65 11.48 -7.82
C PHE A 560 5.05 10.04 -7.45
N ALA A 561 5.07 9.77 -6.14
CA ALA A 561 5.05 8.41 -5.65
C ALA A 561 3.67 7.80 -5.97
N ASP A 562 3.65 6.58 -6.51
CA ASP A 562 2.40 5.85 -6.76
C ASP A 562 1.84 5.20 -5.46
N SER A 563 2.60 5.29 -4.37
CA SER A 563 2.43 4.65 -3.06
C SER A 563 1.99 5.60 -1.95
N ASP A 564 1.44 5.03 -0.88
CA ASP A 564 1.01 5.77 0.31
C ASP A 564 1.98 5.62 1.49
N VAL A 565 2.63 4.45 1.58
CA VAL A 565 3.50 4.04 2.70
C VAL A 565 4.61 3.09 2.23
N SER A 566 5.65 2.86 3.06
CA SER A 566 6.81 2.08 2.60
C SER A 566 6.43 0.66 2.16
N ALA A 567 5.44 0.06 2.85
CA ALA A 567 4.96 -1.27 2.51
C ALA A 567 4.48 -1.41 1.07
N ASP A 568 3.76 -0.44 0.50
CA ASP A 568 3.36 -0.48 -0.91
C ASP A 568 4.34 0.26 -1.83
N GLY A 569 5.07 1.26 -1.33
CA GLY A 569 6.16 1.97 -2.00
C GLY A 569 7.25 1.07 -2.57
N HIS A 570 7.75 0.15 -1.75
CA HIS A 570 8.74 -0.82 -2.19
C HIS A 570 8.20 -1.80 -3.25
N ARG A 571 6.88 -2.02 -3.33
CA ARG A 571 6.28 -2.81 -4.44
C ARG A 571 6.25 -1.98 -5.72
N TRP A 572 5.78 -0.74 -5.63
CA TRP A 572 5.68 0.17 -6.77
C TRP A 572 7.03 0.40 -7.44
N VAL A 573 8.08 0.65 -6.66
CA VAL A 573 9.43 0.93 -7.18
C VAL A 573 10.09 -0.27 -7.87
N VAL A 574 9.60 -1.49 -7.63
CA VAL A 574 10.04 -2.72 -8.31
C VAL A 574 9.00 -3.26 -9.30
N GLY A 575 8.00 -2.46 -9.67
CA GLY A 575 7.05 -2.78 -10.75
C GLY A 575 5.94 -3.75 -10.34
N ILE A 576 5.53 -3.71 -9.08
CA ILE A 576 4.38 -4.46 -8.56
C ILE A 576 3.29 -3.45 -8.19
N ALA A 577 2.18 -3.47 -8.93
CA ALA A 577 0.97 -2.78 -8.51
C ALA A 577 0.29 -3.60 -7.39
N PRO A 578 -0.01 -3.03 -6.21
CA PRO A 578 -0.61 -3.74 -5.10
C PRO A 578 -1.94 -4.41 -5.45
N SER A 579 -2.10 -5.66 -5.03
CA SER A 579 -3.37 -6.39 -5.14
C SER A 579 -4.38 -5.90 -4.08
N PRO A 580 -5.68 -6.21 -4.23
CA PRO A 580 -6.67 -5.89 -3.18
C PRO A 580 -6.35 -6.54 -1.82
N TRP A 581 -5.58 -7.65 -1.81
CA TRP A 581 -5.10 -8.25 -0.57
C TRP A 581 -4.08 -7.35 0.13
N LEU A 582 -3.04 -6.95 -0.60
CA LEU A 582 -1.97 -6.12 -0.06
C LEU A 582 -2.51 -4.75 0.37
N ASP A 583 -3.37 -4.13 -0.46
CA ASP A 583 -3.95 -2.82 -0.21
C ASP A 583 -4.79 -2.79 1.09
N LEU A 584 -5.57 -3.84 1.32
CA LEU A 584 -6.31 -4.04 2.57
C LEU A 584 -5.39 -4.35 3.77
N ALA A 585 -4.30 -5.10 3.53
CA ALA A 585 -3.39 -5.53 4.59
C ALA A 585 -2.60 -4.36 5.16
N TRP A 586 -1.94 -3.56 4.31
CA TRP A 586 -1.10 -2.45 4.78
C TRP A 586 -1.95 -1.36 5.46
N SER A 587 -3.13 -1.03 4.92
CA SER A 587 -4.02 0.01 5.48
C SER A 587 -4.46 -0.34 6.91
N SER A 588 -4.77 -1.62 7.15
CA SER A 588 -5.06 -2.11 8.51
C SER A 588 -3.81 -2.19 9.40
N ASN A 589 -2.65 -2.55 8.84
CA ASN A 589 -1.40 -2.73 9.58
C ASN A 589 -0.88 -1.39 10.11
N TYR A 590 -0.65 -0.41 9.24
CA TYR A 590 -0.23 0.92 9.67
C TYR A 590 -1.31 1.57 10.54
N GLY A 591 -2.60 1.27 10.31
CA GLY A 591 -3.71 1.63 11.19
C GLY A 591 -3.66 1.04 12.61
N GLY A 592 -2.66 0.22 12.95
CA GLY A 592 -2.48 -0.43 14.24
C GLY A 592 -3.53 -1.51 14.53
N ARG A 593 -4.20 -2.00 13.48
CA ARG A 593 -5.36 -2.89 13.54
C ARG A 593 -5.17 -4.17 12.72
N ARG A 594 -3.91 -4.56 12.53
CA ARG A 594 -3.50 -5.87 11.98
C ARG A 594 -2.13 -6.25 12.53
N ARG A 595 -2.10 -7.05 13.59
CA ARG A 595 -0.85 -7.47 14.24
C ARG A 595 -0.42 -8.85 13.78
N GLU A 596 0.87 -8.97 13.50
CA GLU A 596 1.56 -10.24 13.28
C GLU A 596 2.23 -10.74 14.57
N ASP A 597 2.41 -12.05 14.64
CA ASP A 597 3.25 -12.72 15.62
C ASP A 597 3.88 -13.96 14.98
N PRO A 598 5.17 -13.91 14.62
CA PRO A 598 5.88 -15.04 14.04
C PRO A 598 5.86 -16.32 14.89
N ALA A 599 5.60 -16.21 16.20
CA ALA A 599 5.49 -17.35 17.12
C ALA A 599 4.06 -17.91 17.25
N SER A 600 3.05 -17.29 16.63
CA SER A 600 1.66 -17.72 16.79
C SER A 600 1.41 -19.13 16.25
N GLU A 601 0.52 -19.87 16.92
CA GLU A 601 -0.01 -21.15 16.45
C GLU A 601 -1.06 -20.96 15.33
N ALA A 602 -1.60 -19.74 15.19
CA ALA A 602 -2.48 -19.35 14.10
C ALA A 602 -1.62 -19.04 12.86
N PRO A 603 -1.65 -19.86 11.80
CA PRO A 603 -0.67 -19.77 10.72
C PRO A 603 -0.71 -18.43 9.98
N GLY A 604 -1.90 -17.85 9.79
CA GLY A 604 -2.04 -16.55 9.15
C GLY A 604 -1.45 -15.41 9.97
N ARG A 605 -1.36 -15.53 11.30
CA ARG A 605 -0.78 -14.50 12.17
C ARG A 605 0.73 -14.37 12.05
N ARG A 606 1.41 -15.41 11.57
CA ARG A 606 2.88 -15.38 11.45
C ARG A 606 3.34 -14.44 10.35
N ALA A 607 2.52 -14.27 9.33
CA ALA A 607 2.86 -13.56 8.12
C ALA A 607 1.67 -12.75 7.59
N LEU A 608 1.02 -11.99 8.48
CA LEU A 608 -0.24 -11.33 8.18
C LEU A 608 -0.04 -9.97 7.52
N GLY A 609 1.08 -9.29 7.83
CA GLY A 609 1.40 -7.97 7.32
C GLY A 609 1.96 -8.00 5.90
N GLY A 610 2.78 -9.01 5.61
CA GLY A 610 3.62 -9.04 4.41
C GLY A 610 4.91 -8.26 4.67
N GLY A 611 6.03 -8.69 4.05
CA GLY A 611 7.34 -8.07 4.30
C GLY A 611 7.32 -6.57 4.02
N ALA A 612 8.05 -5.75 4.79
CA ALA A 612 7.97 -4.30 4.64
C ALA A 612 8.53 -3.82 3.29
N ASP A 613 9.64 -4.37 2.80
CA ASP A 613 10.17 -4.07 1.45
C ASP A 613 10.05 -5.25 0.47
N ALA A 614 10.07 -6.48 0.99
CA ALA A 614 10.29 -7.65 0.16
C ALA A 614 8.95 -8.17 -0.36
N PRO A 615 8.80 -8.35 -1.69
CA PRO A 615 7.59 -8.94 -2.24
C PRO A 615 7.47 -10.39 -1.73
N MET A 616 6.35 -10.69 -1.08
CA MET A 616 6.02 -12.06 -0.72
C MET A 616 5.51 -12.80 -1.96
N PRO A 617 5.71 -14.13 -2.08
CA PRO A 617 5.19 -14.91 -3.21
C PRO A 617 3.73 -14.67 -3.60
N GLU A 618 2.84 -14.42 -2.62
CA GLU A 618 1.44 -14.08 -2.87
C GLU A 618 1.20 -12.67 -3.42
N ASP A 619 2.16 -11.76 -3.22
CA ASP A 619 2.14 -10.39 -3.74
C ASP A 619 2.69 -10.34 -5.19
N GLU A 620 3.47 -11.34 -5.61
CA GLU A 620 4.05 -11.38 -6.96
C GLU A 620 2.94 -11.48 -8.02
N PRO A 621 2.89 -10.55 -9.00
CA PRO A 621 2.02 -10.67 -10.16
C PRO A 621 2.37 -11.88 -11.03
N GLU A 622 1.48 -12.24 -11.96
CA GLU A 622 1.64 -13.41 -12.84
C GLU A 622 3.04 -13.47 -13.49
N TYR A 623 3.58 -12.32 -13.93
CA TYR A 623 4.88 -12.21 -14.61
C TYR A 623 6.02 -11.66 -13.75
N GLY A 624 5.80 -11.55 -12.44
CA GLY A 624 6.81 -11.16 -11.46
C GLY A 624 7.05 -9.67 -11.39
N SER A 625 8.18 -9.32 -10.78
CA SER A 625 8.64 -7.95 -10.56
C SER A 625 9.67 -7.54 -11.62
N MET A 626 10.22 -6.33 -11.45
CA MET A 626 11.40 -5.85 -12.16
C MET A 626 12.54 -6.88 -12.15
N TRP A 627 12.73 -7.61 -11.04
CA TRP A 627 13.81 -8.59 -10.90
C TRP A 627 13.70 -9.74 -11.90
N GLU A 628 12.53 -10.38 -11.97
CA GLU A 628 12.22 -11.45 -12.91
C GLU A 628 12.21 -10.92 -14.35
N HIS A 629 11.64 -9.73 -14.56
CA HIS A 629 11.53 -9.12 -15.88
C HIS A 629 12.90 -8.93 -16.52
N ILE A 630 13.81 -8.23 -15.84
CA ILE A 630 15.16 -7.95 -16.33
C ILE A 630 15.95 -9.25 -16.52
N ALA A 631 15.89 -10.17 -15.55
CA ALA A 631 16.60 -11.45 -15.64
C ALA A 631 16.10 -12.31 -16.82
N SER A 632 14.79 -12.33 -17.09
CA SER A 632 14.19 -13.12 -18.18
C SER A 632 14.56 -12.60 -19.58
N HIS A 633 14.97 -11.33 -19.68
CA HIS A 633 15.50 -10.71 -20.90
C HIS A 633 17.02 -10.84 -21.03
N HIS A 634 17.64 -11.74 -20.26
CA HIS A 634 19.09 -11.98 -20.26
C HIS A 634 19.92 -10.74 -19.93
N ARG A 635 19.36 -9.83 -19.13
CA ARG A 635 20.07 -8.70 -18.54
C ARG A 635 20.51 -9.07 -17.13
N THR A 636 21.63 -8.49 -16.69
CA THR A 636 22.20 -8.80 -15.38
C THR A 636 21.74 -7.79 -14.35
N ILE A 637 21.33 -8.27 -13.18
CA ILE A 637 20.95 -7.42 -12.04
C ILE A 637 21.98 -7.55 -10.91
N PHE A 638 22.03 -6.55 -10.04
CA PHE A 638 22.66 -6.69 -8.74
C PHE A 638 22.03 -5.75 -7.72
N ASN A 639 21.82 -6.24 -6.51
CA ASN A 639 21.12 -5.55 -5.44
C ASN A 639 22.05 -5.24 -4.26
N TYR A 640 21.87 -4.04 -3.71
CA TYR A 640 22.42 -3.55 -2.46
C TYR A 640 21.26 -3.13 -1.54
N GLY A 641 20.76 -4.07 -0.74
CA GLY A 641 19.87 -3.80 0.40
C GLY A 641 18.37 -3.71 0.11
N GLU A 642 17.93 -3.67 -1.15
CA GLU A 642 16.51 -3.58 -1.51
C GLU A 642 15.84 -4.98 -1.52
N GLY A 643 14.61 -5.07 -1.00
CA GLY A 643 13.79 -6.28 -1.02
C GLY A 643 14.31 -7.38 -0.08
N LEU A 644 14.99 -7.01 1.02
CA LEU A 644 15.55 -7.96 1.98
C LEU A 644 14.83 -7.97 3.32
N GLU A 645 14.09 -6.92 3.67
CA GLU A 645 13.20 -6.77 4.81
C GLU A 645 11.92 -7.62 4.64
N LEU A 646 12.10 -8.92 4.91
CA LEU A 646 11.07 -9.94 4.79
C LEU A 646 10.19 -10.05 6.03
N GLU A 647 9.05 -10.69 5.85
CA GLU A 647 8.19 -11.08 6.96
C GLU A 647 8.94 -11.94 8.00
N GLY A 648 8.82 -11.56 9.27
CA GLY A 648 9.56 -12.21 10.36
C GLY A 648 11.04 -11.82 10.43
N GLY A 649 11.45 -10.76 9.73
CA GLY A 649 12.70 -10.05 9.99
C GLY A 649 12.61 -9.22 11.27
N GLU A 650 13.69 -9.23 12.05
CA GLU A 650 13.81 -8.44 13.28
C GLU A 650 15.07 -7.58 13.22
N GLU A 651 14.89 -6.26 13.21
CA GLU A 651 15.97 -5.28 13.37
C GLU A 651 16.39 -5.19 14.83
N ILE A 652 17.59 -5.68 15.15
CA ILE A 652 18.10 -5.72 16.52
C ILE A 652 19.51 -5.15 16.62
N ASP A 653 19.85 -4.60 17.80
CA ASP A 653 21.20 -4.12 18.07
C ASP A 653 22.22 -5.27 17.91
N GLY A 654 23.32 -4.99 17.21
CA GLY A 654 24.33 -5.99 16.87
C GLY A 654 24.03 -6.85 15.63
N SER A 655 22.95 -6.61 14.89
CA SER A 655 22.62 -7.33 13.64
C SER A 655 23.48 -6.91 12.43
N ALA A 656 24.40 -5.97 12.60
CA ALA A 656 25.32 -5.56 11.54
C ALA A 656 26.28 -6.72 11.16
N PRO A 657 26.64 -6.85 9.87
CA PRO A 657 26.33 -5.91 8.79
C PRO A 657 24.97 -6.14 8.10
N GLU A 658 24.25 -7.23 8.36
CA GLU A 658 23.04 -7.58 7.59
C GLU A 658 21.85 -6.64 7.88
N GLY A 659 21.79 -6.09 9.09
CA GLY A 659 20.74 -5.17 9.53
C GLY A 659 19.57 -5.86 10.24
N GLN A 660 19.38 -7.17 10.08
CA GLN A 660 18.28 -7.91 10.68
C GLN A 660 18.66 -9.36 11.03
N ARG A 661 17.76 -10.07 11.72
CA ARG A 661 17.77 -11.54 11.87
C ARG A 661 16.40 -12.11 11.52
N LEU A 662 16.39 -13.24 10.81
CA LEU A 662 15.16 -13.85 10.32
C LEU A 662 14.71 -15.01 11.19
N VAL A 663 13.40 -15.09 11.45
CA VAL A 663 12.77 -16.16 12.25
C VAL A 663 11.84 -17.07 11.46
N LEU A 664 11.42 -16.64 10.27
CA LEU A 664 10.54 -17.39 9.37
C LEU A 664 11.29 -17.89 8.14
N ASN A 665 10.76 -18.93 7.51
CA ASN A 665 11.28 -19.50 6.26
C ASN A 665 10.82 -18.73 5.00
N ALA A 666 10.65 -17.41 5.06
CA ALA A 666 10.24 -16.60 3.91
C ALA A 666 11.30 -16.65 2.78
N PRO A 667 10.90 -16.83 1.50
CA PRO A 667 11.81 -16.85 0.37
C PRO A 667 12.15 -15.43 -0.11
N LEU A 668 13.21 -15.30 -0.92
CA LEU A 668 13.42 -14.13 -1.77
C LEU A 668 13.07 -14.45 -3.24
N PRO A 669 12.66 -13.45 -4.05
CA PRO A 669 12.63 -13.58 -5.50
C PRO A 669 13.94 -14.19 -6.03
N ALA A 670 13.84 -15.14 -6.95
CA ALA A 670 14.99 -15.96 -7.34
C ALA A 670 16.19 -15.16 -7.90
N PRO A 671 15.98 -14.14 -8.75
CA PRO A 671 17.07 -13.26 -9.19
C PRO A 671 17.70 -12.50 -8.02
N LEU A 672 16.90 -12.02 -7.06
CA LEU A 672 17.37 -11.26 -5.91
C LEU A 672 18.22 -12.09 -4.96
N PHE A 673 17.80 -13.33 -4.70
CA PHE A 673 18.56 -14.31 -3.91
C PHE A 673 19.96 -14.58 -4.48
N ALA A 674 20.06 -14.66 -5.82
CA ALA A 674 21.30 -14.96 -6.53
C ALA A 674 22.23 -13.75 -6.67
N HIS A 675 21.69 -12.53 -6.65
CA HIS A 675 22.39 -11.32 -7.07
C HIS A 675 22.33 -10.17 -6.06
N THR A 676 22.45 -10.49 -4.78
CA THR A 676 22.53 -9.52 -3.67
C THR A 676 23.90 -9.54 -3.01
N ASP A 677 24.45 -8.37 -2.63
CA ASP A 677 25.56 -8.33 -1.68
C ASP A 677 25.08 -8.60 -0.24
N ARG A 678 25.43 -9.76 0.29
CA ARG A 678 25.03 -10.21 1.63
C ARG A 678 25.67 -9.43 2.78
N ARG A 679 26.61 -8.54 2.48
CA ARG A 679 27.23 -7.65 3.48
C ARG A 679 26.66 -6.24 3.46
N PHE A 680 25.85 -5.92 2.45
CA PHE A 680 25.18 -4.64 2.41
C PHE A 680 23.92 -4.72 3.29
N PRO A 681 23.80 -3.87 4.33
CA PRO A 681 22.65 -3.91 5.24
C PRO A 681 21.33 -3.61 4.55
N THR A 682 20.27 -4.33 4.94
CA THR A 682 18.87 -3.95 4.67
C THR A 682 18.46 -2.69 5.49
N PHE A 683 17.16 -2.37 5.57
CA PHE A 683 16.62 -1.39 6.50
C PHE A 683 17.11 -1.64 7.92
N ASN A 684 17.75 -0.61 8.47
CA ASN A 684 18.16 -0.53 9.87
C ASN A 684 18.71 0.89 10.09
N LEU A 685 17.95 1.73 10.80
CA LEU A 685 18.32 3.13 11.06
C LEU A 685 19.43 3.29 12.13
N GLY A 686 19.82 2.18 12.76
CA GLY A 686 21.01 2.09 13.60
C GLY A 686 22.30 2.00 12.78
N ILE A 687 22.24 1.69 11.47
CA ILE A 687 23.39 1.59 10.58
C ILE A 687 23.46 2.84 9.68
N PRO A 688 24.53 3.65 9.77
CA PRO A 688 24.72 4.84 8.93
C PRO A 688 24.78 4.55 7.43
N ASP A 689 24.31 5.47 6.59
CA ASP A 689 24.46 5.33 5.13
C ASP A 689 25.91 5.53 4.68
N GLN A 690 26.75 6.19 5.50
CA GLN A 690 28.19 6.16 5.31
C GLN A 690 28.77 4.73 5.35
N PHE A 691 28.21 3.83 6.18
CA PHE A 691 28.63 2.43 6.23
C PHE A 691 28.22 1.69 4.95
N ARG A 692 26.96 1.91 4.50
CA ARG A 692 26.45 1.37 3.24
C ARG A 692 27.31 1.80 2.04
N TYR A 693 27.67 3.08 1.97
CA TYR A 693 28.59 3.59 0.94
C TYR A 693 29.95 2.88 0.94
N GLU A 694 30.57 2.65 2.10
CA GLU A 694 31.87 1.98 2.14
C GLU A 694 31.81 0.52 1.67
N GLU A 695 30.73 -0.20 1.99
CA GLU A 695 30.51 -1.56 1.48
C GLU A 695 30.24 -1.54 -0.03
N PHE A 696 29.33 -0.68 -0.52
CA PHE A 696 29.11 -0.48 -1.95
C PHE A 696 30.41 -0.19 -2.70
N ARG A 697 31.19 0.79 -2.23
CA ARG A 697 32.47 1.17 -2.84
C ARG A 697 33.43 -0.01 -2.87
N ARG A 698 33.54 -0.77 -1.77
CA ARG A 698 34.40 -1.97 -1.68
C ARG A 698 34.00 -3.03 -2.70
N ASP A 699 32.73 -3.41 -2.71
CA ASP A 699 32.24 -4.48 -3.57
C ASP A 699 32.22 -4.08 -5.05
N PHE A 700 31.67 -2.90 -5.35
CA PHE A 700 31.51 -2.42 -6.72
C PHE A 700 32.84 -2.10 -7.39
N SER A 701 33.85 -1.64 -6.64
CA SER A 701 35.22 -1.49 -7.17
C SER A 701 35.76 -2.81 -7.72
N ARG A 702 35.45 -3.95 -7.08
CA ARG A 702 35.84 -5.28 -7.57
C ARG A 702 35.10 -5.66 -8.85
N LYS A 703 33.82 -5.34 -8.96
CA LYS A 703 33.03 -5.58 -10.19
C LYS A 703 33.54 -4.75 -11.36
N ILE A 704 33.84 -3.47 -11.14
CA ILE A 704 34.47 -2.61 -12.15
C ILE A 704 35.81 -3.19 -12.57
N ALA A 705 36.67 -3.59 -11.63
CA ALA A 705 37.97 -4.19 -11.95
C ALA A 705 37.84 -5.51 -12.72
N ALA A 706 36.87 -6.35 -12.38
CA ALA A 706 36.58 -7.61 -13.05
C ALA A 706 35.89 -7.45 -14.42
N GLY A 707 35.38 -6.26 -14.75
CA GLY A 707 34.59 -6.04 -15.96
C GLY A 707 33.23 -6.72 -15.92
N SER A 708 32.69 -6.98 -14.72
CA SER A 708 31.43 -7.68 -14.49
C SER A 708 30.36 -6.72 -13.96
N VAL A 709 30.26 -5.54 -14.55
CA VAL A 709 29.32 -4.51 -14.11
C VAL A 709 27.91 -4.88 -14.59
N PRO A 710 26.92 -4.98 -13.68
CA PRO A 710 25.55 -5.37 -14.02
C PRO A 710 24.84 -4.37 -14.94
N SER A 711 23.80 -4.82 -15.64
CA SER A 711 22.94 -3.97 -16.47
C SER A 711 22.03 -3.09 -15.61
N LEU A 712 21.47 -3.64 -14.53
CA LEU A 712 20.71 -2.91 -13.51
C LEU A 712 21.37 -3.10 -12.15
N VAL A 713 21.58 -2.02 -11.42
CA VAL A 713 22.07 -2.00 -10.04
C VAL A 713 21.07 -1.24 -9.18
N VAL A 714 20.56 -1.87 -8.13
CA VAL A 714 19.62 -1.22 -7.20
C VAL A 714 20.30 -1.03 -5.85
N ILE A 715 20.11 0.13 -5.23
CA ILE A 715 20.76 0.53 -3.97
C ILE A 715 19.73 1.15 -3.04
N ARG A 716 19.53 0.60 -1.85
CA ARG A 716 18.72 1.18 -0.79
C ARG A 716 19.57 2.06 0.13
N LEU A 717 19.12 3.28 0.38
CA LEU A 717 19.68 4.21 1.38
C LEU A 717 18.53 4.68 2.29
N PRO A 718 18.24 3.97 3.39
CA PRO A 718 17.00 4.19 4.15
C PRO A 718 17.11 5.21 5.28
N VAL A 719 18.31 5.75 5.55
CA VAL A 719 18.55 6.49 6.81
C VAL A 719 17.77 7.79 6.84
N ASP A 720 17.42 8.37 5.70
CA ASP A 720 16.53 9.52 5.63
C ASP A 720 15.10 9.24 6.11
N HIS A 721 14.69 7.99 6.37
CA HIS A 721 13.45 7.72 7.11
C HIS A 721 13.45 8.42 8.49
N THR A 722 14.64 8.72 9.04
CA THR A 722 14.89 9.33 10.35
C THR A 722 14.47 8.48 11.55
N ALA A 723 15.11 8.78 12.68
CA ALA A 723 14.69 8.28 13.97
C ALA A 723 14.83 9.38 15.03
N SER A 724 14.48 9.06 16.28
CA SER A 724 14.77 9.93 17.42
C SER A 724 16.25 10.35 17.44
N PRO A 725 16.56 11.61 17.80
CA PRO A 725 17.95 12.08 17.87
C PRO A 725 18.84 11.22 18.78
N ARG A 726 20.02 10.85 18.27
CA ARG A 726 21.06 10.08 18.96
C ARG A 726 22.39 10.84 18.94
N THR A 727 22.47 11.91 19.72
CA THR A 727 23.65 12.80 19.77
C THR A 727 24.96 12.06 20.06
N ALA A 728 24.92 11.02 20.90
CA ALA A 728 26.11 10.21 21.23
C ALA A 728 26.68 9.44 20.02
N ASP A 729 25.84 9.15 19.04
CA ASP A 729 26.16 8.34 17.87
C ASP A 729 26.33 9.17 16.60
N GLY A 730 26.36 10.51 16.73
CA GLY A 730 26.55 11.43 15.61
C GLY A 730 25.27 11.97 14.96
N TYR A 731 24.09 11.69 15.51
CA TYR A 731 22.78 12.14 14.98
C TYR A 731 22.06 13.09 15.95
N PRO A 732 22.55 14.32 16.15
CA PRO A 732 21.93 15.28 17.08
C PRO A 732 20.53 15.79 16.66
N TYR A 733 20.15 15.63 15.39
CA TYR A 733 18.86 16.08 14.84
C TYR A 733 18.29 15.04 13.87
N ARG A 734 17.00 15.07 13.59
CA ARG A 734 16.42 14.34 12.44
C ARG A 734 17.09 14.74 11.12
N ALA A 735 17.37 16.03 10.94
CA ALA A 735 18.14 16.52 9.79
C ALA A 735 19.54 15.89 9.66
N SER A 736 20.13 15.35 10.73
CA SER A 736 21.41 14.64 10.66
C SER A 736 21.30 13.32 9.89
N TYR A 737 20.15 12.65 9.96
CA TYR A 737 19.87 11.41 9.21
C TYR A 737 19.72 11.71 7.72
N VAL A 738 18.97 12.76 7.37
CA VAL A 738 18.82 13.23 5.98
C VAL A 738 20.15 13.69 5.40
N ALA A 739 20.99 14.38 6.18
CA ALA A 739 22.33 14.79 5.75
C ALA A 739 23.33 13.63 5.61
N ASP A 740 23.18 12.55 6.39
CA ASP A 740 23.94 11.30 6.21
C ASP A 740 23.61 10.65 4.86
N ASN A 741 22.32 10.46 4.61
CA ASN A 741 21.79 9.92 3.37
C ASN A 741 22.24 10.76 2.15
N ASP A 742 22.06 12.09 2.19
CA ASP A 742 22.48 13.00 1.11
C ASP A 742 23.98 12.90 0.80
N LEU A 743 24.81 12.82 1.84
CA LEU A 743 26.25 12.66 1.67
C LEU A 743 26.61 11.29 1.07
N ALA A 744 25.94 10.22 1.48
CA ALA A 744 26.14 8.88 0.92
C ALA A 744 25.74 8.85 -0.57
N LEU A 745 24.58 9.41 -0.92
CA LEU A 745 24.14 9.59 -2.31
C LEU A 745 25.19 10.35 -3.13
N GLY A 746 25.64 11.51 -2.63
CA GLY A 746 26.67 12.31 -3.28
C GLY A 746 27.96 11.53 -3.54
N LYS A 747 28.42 10.74 -2.56
CA LYS A 747 29.61 9.90 -2.66
C LYS A 747 29.46 8.74 -3.65
N ILE A 748 28.28 8.13 -3.74
CA ILE A 748 27.99 7.10 -4.75
C ILE A 748 28.12 7.69 -6.15
N VAL A 749 27.49 8.84 -6.41
CA VAL A 749 27.54 9.49 -7.73
C VAL A 749 28.95 9.98 -8.06
N ASP A 750 29.67 10.53 -7.07
CA ASP A 750 31.08 10.92 -7.20
C ASP A 750 31.92 9.72 -7.67
N PHE A 751 31.85 8.61 -6.94
CA PHE A 751 32.55 7.37 -7.25
C PHE A 751 32.22 6.84 -8.66
N LEU A 752 30.92 6.79 -9.02
CA LEU A 752 30.49 6.35 -10.34
C LEU A 752 30.99 7.29 -11.44
N SER A 753 30.93 8.60 -11.24
CA SER A 753 31.29 9.60 -12.24
C SER A 753 32.80 9.68 -12.54
N HIS A 754 33.63 9.27 -11.56
CA HIS A 754 35.07 9.12 -11.74
C HIS A 754 35.48 7.75 -12.32
N SER A 755 34.52 6.85 -12.52
CA SER A 755 34.79 5.51 -13.03
C SER A 755 34.78 5.44 -14.55
N ARG A 756 35.40 4.38 -15.10
CA ARG A 756 35.43 4.12 -16.55
C ARG A 756 34.07 3.81 -17.18
N ILE A 757 33.07 3.47 -16.38
CA ILE A 757 31.72 3.12 -16.86
C ILE A 757 30.81 4.33 -16.98
N TRP A 758 31.18 5.49 -16.42
CA TRP A 758 30.31 6.68 -16.34
C TRP A 758 29.67 7.06 -17.68
N LYS A 759 30.46 7.03 -18.77
CA LYS A 759 30.03 7.33 -20.14
C LYS A 759 28.84 6.49 -20.64
N ASP A 760 28.63 5.32 -20.05
CA ASP A 760 27.60 4.34 -20.43
C ASP A 760 26.58 4.13 -19.29
N SER A 761 26.49 5.07 -18.34
CA SER A 761 25.63 4.96 -17.14
C SER A 761 24.48 5.95 -17.11
N ALA A 762 23.34 5.52 -16.56
CA ALA A 762 22.24 6.36 -16.10
C ALA A 762 21.92 6.03 -14.63
N VAL A 763 21.66 7.05 -13.81
CA VAL A 763 21.33 6.92 -12.40
C VAL A 763 19.99 7.60 -12.15
N PHE A 764 19.07 6.90 -11.50
CA PHE A 764 17.78 7.39 -11.04
C PHE A 764 17.77 7.35 -9.52
N VAL A 765 17.29 8.41 -8.89
CA VAL A 765 17.11 8.49 -7.43
C VAL A 765 15.68 8.87 -7.15
N THR A 766 15.03 8.12 -6.27
CA THR A 766 13.68 8.43 -5.82
C THR A 766 13.47 7.94 -4.39
N GLU A 767 12.39 8.41 -3.78
CA GLU A 767 11.87 7.86 -2.52
C GLU A 767 10.94 6.67 -2.85
N ASP A 768 10.83 5.71 -1.94
CA ASP A 768 9.83 4.64 -2.02
C ASP A 768 8.40 5.14 -1.83
N ASP A 769 8.20 6.25 -1.10
CA ASP A 769 6.96 7.00 -1.00
C ASP A 769 7.19 8.49 -0.62
N ALA A 770 6.11 9.26 -0.46
CA ALA A 770 6.15 10.64 0.03
C ALA A 770 5.74 10.78 1.52
N GLN A 771 5.46 9.66 2.18
CA GLN A 771 4.87 9.52 3.49
C GLN A 771 5.49 10.49 4.49
N GLY A 772 4.63 11.18 5.22
CA GLY A 772 5.05 12.03 6.32
C GLY A 772 5.63 13.39 5.91
N GLY A 773 5.76 13.70 4.62
CA GLY A 773 6.10 15.06 4.14
C GLY A 773 4.87 15.96 3.89
N VAL A 774 5.13 17.25 3.61
CA VAL A 774 4.11 18.19 3.13
C VAL A 774 4.53 18.80 1.79
N ASP A 775 3.57 18.98 0.88
CA ASP A 775 3.79 19.54 -0.45
C ASP A 775 2.60 20.39 -0.91
N HIS A 776 2.88 21.50 -1.57
CA HIS A 776 1.89 22.47 -2.00
C HIS A 776 1.12 22.07 -3.26
N VAL A 777 1.58 21.06 -4.00
CA VAL A 777 0.93 20.53 -5.21
C VAL A 777 0.09 19.30 -4.88
N ASP A 778 0.71 18.29 -4.28
CA ASP A 778 0.03 17.05 -3.87
C ASP A 778 0.84 16.30 -2.82
N ALA A 779 0.16 15.67 -1.86
CA ALA A 779 0.79 14.88 -0.80
C ALA A 779 1.67 13.72 -1.31
N HIS A 780 1.46 13.23 -2.53
CA HIS A 780 2.28 12.19 -3.17
C HIS A 780 3.50 12.72 -3.93
N ARG A 781 3.60 14.05 -4.11
CA ARG A 781 4.68 14.61 -4.93
C ARG A 781 6.03 14.40 -4.24
N SER A 782 6.92 13.69 -4.90
CA SER A 782 8.18 13.18 -4.32
C SER A 782 9.40 13.60 -5.16
N VAL A 783 10.58 13.18 -4.73
CA VAL A 783 11.86 13.52 -5.36
C VAL A 783 12.18 12.56 -6.49
N LEU A 784 12.53 13.12 -7.66
CA LEU A 784 13.18 12.40 -8.75
C LEU A 784 14.42 13.16 -9.21
N LEU A 785 15.60 12.53 -9.06
CA LEU A 785 16.85 12.98 -9.67
C LEU A 785 17.27 11.99 -10.77
N VAL A 786 17.72 12.51 -11.91
CA VAL A 786 18.29 11.70 -12.99
C VAL A 786 19.68 12.21 -13.31
N MET A 787 20.68 11.33 -13.33
CA MET A 787 22.08 11.69 -13.53
C MET A 787 22.75 10.76 -14.56
N GLY A 788 23.71 11.30 -15.29
CA GLY A 788 24.42 10.56 -16.33
C GLY A 788 25.01 11.51 -17.36
N PRO A 789 26.01 11.08 -18.17
CA PRO A 789 26.57 11.93 -19.21
C PRO A 789 25.57 12.33 -20.28
N SER A 790 24.58 11.49 -20.55
CA SER A 790 23.52 11.76 -21.52
C SER A 790 22.33 12.51 -20.93
N VAL A 791 22.39 12.99 -19.68
CA VAL A 791 21.30 13.75 -19.05
C VAL A 791 21.46 15.23 -19.35
N ARG A 792 20.35 15.92 -19.64
CA ARG A 792 20.32 17.36 -19.91
C ARG A 792 20.73 18.15 -18.66
N PRO A 793 21.81 18.96 -18.70
CA PRO A 793 22.24 19.72 -17.54
C PRO A 793 21.24 20.81 -17.13
N GLY A 794 20.91 20.87 -15.84
CA GLY A 794 19.98 21.82 -15.22
C GLY A 794 18.54 21.72 -15.73
N TYR A 795 18.14 20.56 -16.26
CA TYR A 795 16.80 20.40 -16.83
C TYR A 795 15.77 20.05 -15.74
N VAL A 796 14.66 20.77 -15.73
CA VAL A 796 13.50 20.48 -14.89
C VAL A 796 12.38 19.98 -15.80
N ASP A 797 11.96 18.73 -15.62
CA ASP A 797 10.77 18.22 -16.29
C ASP A 797 9.53 18.63 -15.50
N HIS A 798 8.57 19.24 -16.20
CA HIS A 798 7.29 19.70 -15.66
C HIS A 798 6.13 18.77 -16.05
N ARG A 799 6.39 17.73 -16.85
CA ARG A 799 5.38 16.74 -17.20
C ARG A 799 5.04 15.90 -15.97
N HIS A 800 3.79 15.43 -15.90
CA HIS A 800 3.39 14.45 -14.90
C HIS A 800 4.19 13.17 -15.09
N THR A 801 4.92 12.76 -14.06
CA THR A 801 5.75 11.56 -14.04
C THR A 801 5.51 10.83 -12.71
N SER A 802 5.72 9.52 -12.69
CA SER A 802 5.59 8.73 -11.45
C SER A 802 6.64 7.62 -11.38
N MET A 803 6.61 6.76 -10.36
CA MET A 803 7.53 5.61 -10.27
C MET A 803 7.46 4.72 -11.52
N SER A 804 6.25 4.56 -12.06
CA SER A 804 6.03 3.85 -13.33
C SER A 804 6.75 4.53 -14.52
N SER A 805 7.02 5.83 -14.48
CA SER A 805 7.85 6.54 -15.48
C SER A 805 9.33 6.16 -15.36
N ILE A 806 9.84 5.96 -14.15
CA ILE A 806 11.20 5.45 -13.92
C ILE A 806 11.30 4.07 -14.54
N LEU A 807 10.42 3.15 -14.14
CA LEU A 807 10.43 1.76 -14.61
C LEU A 807 10.33 1.65 -16.12
N ARG A 808 9.37 2.34 -16.74
CA ARG A 808 9.26 2.42 -18.20
C ARG A 808 10.58 2.84 -18.85
N THR A 809 11.20 3.90 -18.33
CA THR A 809 12.46 4.42 -18.87
C THR A 809 13.61 3.42 -18.68
N VAL A 810 13.72 2.78 -17.51
CA VAL A 810 14.72 1.74 -17.24
C VAL A 810 14.57 0.58 -18.22
N TYR A 811 13.35 0.11 -18.46
CA TYR A 811 13.08 -0.97 -19.39
C TYR A 811 13.39 -0.61 -20.84
N GLU A 812 13.07 0.61 -21.26
CA GLU A 812 13.41 1.10 -22.60
C GLU A 812 14.94 1.26 -22.78
N LEU A 813 15.66 1.78 -21.77
CA LEU A 813 17.12 1.86 -21.78
C LEU A 813 17.80 0.48 -21.88
N LEU A 814 17.23 -0.53 -21.21
CA LEU A 814 17.74 -1.90 -21.22
C LEU A 814 17.19 -2.75 -22.39
N GLY A 815 16.22 -2.22 -23.14
CA GLY A 815 15.59 -2.89 -24.26
C GLY A 815 14.78 -4.13 -23.88
N THR A 816 14.07 -4.08 -22.74
CA THR A 816 13.23 -5.19 -22.24
C THR A 816 11.74 -4.97 -22.49
N GLY A 817 11.33 -3.75 -22.85
CA GLY A 817 9.91 -3.41 -23.00
C GLY A 817 9.15 -3.37 -21.67
N PRO A 818 7.88 -2.94 -21.68
CA PRO A 818 7.05 -2.83 -20.48
C PRO A 818 6.87 -4.19 -19.79
N LEU A 819 6.79 -4.19 -18.45
CA LEU A 819 6.48 -5.39 -17.66
C LEU A 819 4.98 -5.55 -17.52
N ASN A 820 4.27 -4.45 -17.24
CA ASN A 820 2.85 -4.47 -16.92
C ASN A 820 2.14 -3.23 -17.47
N LEU A 821 0.83 -3.12 -17.23
CA LEU A 821 0.00 -2.06 -17.76
C LEU A 821 0.32 -0.70 -17.13
N GLU A 822 0.84 -0.66 -15.90
CA GLU A 822 1.26 0.56 -15.21
C GLU A 822 2.39 1.25 -15.96
N ASP A 823 3.49 0.54 -16.19
CA ASP A 823 4.61 1.07 -16.96
C ASP A 823 4.30 1.21 -18.47
N GLY A 824 3.39 0.40 -19.01
CA GLY A 824 2.92 0.54 -20.40
C GLY A 824 2.08 1.81 -20.64
N LEU A 825 1.36 2.29 -19.62
CA LEU A 825 0.50 3.47 -19.70
C LEU A 825 1.14 4.75 -19.10
N SER A 826 2.32 4.65 -18.50
CA SER A 826 3.03 5.80 -17.91
C SER A 826 3.68 6.69 -18.97
N ALA A 827 3.98 7.95 -18.65
CA ALA A 827 4.92 8.74 -19.44
C ALA A 827 6.36 8.23 -19.26
N ASP A 828 7.23 8.32 -20.27
CA ASP A 828 8.67 8.10 -20.09
C ASP A 828 9.40 9.35 -19.58
N LEU A 829 10.68 9.22 -19.25
CA LEU A 829 11.59 10.31 -18.86
C LEU A 829 12.53 10.75 -20.00
N SER A 830 12.18 10.47 -21.26
CA SER A 830 13.07 10.66 -22.41
C SER A 830 13.48 12.11 -22.65
N THR A 831 12.64 13.08 -22.28
CA THR A 831 12.93 14.52 -22.37
C THR A 831 14.05 14.97 -21.42
N MET A 832 14.40 14.18 -20.41
CA MET A 832 15.54 14.47 -19.54
C MET A 832 16.88 14.13 -20.19
N PHE A 833 16.87 13.43 -21.34
CA PHE A 833 18.09 12.96 -22.01
C PHE A 833 18.45 13.79 -23.25
N THR A 834 19.74 13.79 -23.57
CA THR A 834 20.31 14.46 -24.74
C THR A 834 21.34 13.55 -25.42
N LYS A 835 21.54 13.79 -26.72
CA LYS A 835 22.59 13.11 -27.50
C LYS A 835 23.99 13.65 -27.20
N GLN A 836 24.10 14.84 -26.60
CA GLN A 836 25.38 15.45 -26.26
C GLN A 836 25.86 14.97 -24.89
N LEU A 837 26.93 14.19 -24.86
CA LEU A 837 27.48 13.67 -23.62
C LEU A 837 28.29 14.74 -22.85
N ASP A 838 28.01 14.88 -21.56
CA ASP A 838 28.84 15.59 -20.60
C ASP A 838 29.60 14.62 -19.68
N LEU A 839 30.87 14.38 -20.01
CA LEU A 839 31.74 13.44 -19.30
C LEU A 839 32.42 14.03 -18.07
N ARG A 840 32.14 15.28 -17.70
CA ARG A 840 32.72 15.85 -16.47
C ARG A 840 32.31 14.97 -15.28
N PRO A 841 33.18 14.73 -14.30
CA PRO A 841 32.83 13.99 -13.09
C PRO A 841 32.18 14.90 -12.04
N TYR A 842 31.34 14.31 -11.18
CA TYR A 842 30.74 14.93 -10.00
C TYR A 842 31.67 14.76 -8.79
N ASN A 843 31.73 15.80 -7.95
CA ASN A 843 32.47 15.74 -6.69
C ASN A 843 31.45 15.91 -5.58
N ALA A 844 31.44 14.99 -4.62
CA ALA A 844 30.52 15.06 -3.50
C ALA A 844 30.74 16.33 -2.68
N VAL A 845 29.64 16.97 -2.26
CA VAL A 845 29.66 18.14 -1.41
C VAL A 845 29.65 17.68 0.06
N PRO A 846 30.56 18.18 0.92
CA PRO A 846 30.53 17.83 2.34
C PRO A 846 29.21 18.26 3.01
N ALA A 847 28.72 17.44 3.93
CA ALA A 847 27.59 17.81 4.78
C ALA A 847 27.92 19.03 5.65
N ASP A 848 26.92 19.83 6.00
CA ASP A 848 27.10 20.93 6.95
C ASP A 848 27.47 20.38 8.34
N PRO A 849 28.67 20.69 8.88
CA PRO A 849 29.14 20.11 10.13
C PRO A 849 28.31 20.54 11.34
N ARG A 850 27.45 21.56 11.21
CA ARG A 850 26.48 21.94 12.25
C ARG A 850 25.32 20.94 12.35
N VAL A 851 25.01 20.23 11.26
CA VAL A 851 23.92 19.26 11.15
C VAL A 851 24.45 17.84 11.29
N PHE A 852 25.49 17.47 10.54
CA PHE A 852 26.03 16.12 10.51
C PHE A 852 27.55 16.10 10.36
N GLN A 853 28.20 15.26 11.15
CA GLN A 853 29.65 15.04 11.15
C GLN A 853 29.91 13.55 10.92
N PRO A 854 30.26 13.13 9.69
CA PRO A 854 30.34 11.71 9.33
C PRO A 854 31.36 10.93 10.17
N GLU A 855 32.43 11.57 10.64
CA GLU A 855 33.43 10.97 11.53
C GLU A 855 32.89 10.61 12.92
N LYS A 856 31.72 11.14 13.30
CA LYS A 856 31.02 10.83 14.55
C LYS A 856 29.92 9.78 14.38
N ALA A 857 29.50 9.49 13.16
CA ALA A 857 28.47 8.49 12.89
C ALA A 857 28.92 7.10 13.38
N ARG A 858 28.10 6.43 14.18
CA ARG A 858 28.37 5.09 14.72
C ARG A 858 27.19 4.16 14.45
N ILE A 859 27.50 2.88 14.24
CA ILE A 859 26.50 1.82 14.34
C ILE A 859 25.97 1.82 15.79
N ALA A 860 24.65 1.77 15.92
CA ALA A 860 23.97 1.75 17.20
C ALA A 860 22.71 0.87 17.13
N ARG A 861 21.91 0.89 18.21
CA ARG A 861 20.62 0.20 18.23
C ARG A 861 19.68 0.76 17.16
N PRO A 862 18.86 -0.09 16.53
CA PRO A 862 17.80 0.33 15.63
C PRO A 862 16.73 1.19 16.34
N LYS A 863 15.89 1.83 15.52
CA LYS A 863 14.66 2.50 15.93
C LYS A 863 13.70 1.47 16.56
N THR A 864 13.16 1.73 17.75
CA THR A 864 12.14 0.82 18.32
C THR A 864 10.76 1.06 17.69
N LYS A 865 9.85 0.09 17.83
CA LYS A 865 8.45 0.26 17.40
C LYS A 865 7.74 1.40 18.14
N GLU A 866 8.08 1.62 19.41
CA GLU A 866 7.58 2.77 20.17
C GLU A 866 8.16 4.09 19.66
N GLU A 867 9.45 4.13 19.32
CA GLU A 867 10.07 5.31 18.70
C GLU A 867 9.46 5.58 17.33
N ALA A 868 9.12 4.55 16.55
CA ALA A 868 8.33 4.68 15.33
C ALA A 868 6.99 5.38 15.63
N ALA A 869 6.20 4.80 16.53
CA ALA A 869 4.91 5.36 16.91
C ALA A 869 4.95 6.74 17.62
N GLU A 870 6.12 7.31 17.92
CA GLU A 870 6.25 8.68 18.47
C GLU A 870 6.81 9.68 17.43
N LEU A 871 7.21 9.23 16.24
CA LEU A 871 7.70 10.10 15.19
C LEU A 871 6.54 10.82 14.50
N VAL A 872 6.38 12.08 14.91
CA VAL A 872 5.52 13.11 14.29
C VAL A 872 5.73 13.26 12.77
N ASP A 873 6.89 12.83 12.27
CA ASP A 873 7.29 12.98 10.87
C ASP A 873 6.99 11.79 9.97
N CYS A 874 6.73 10.59 10.49
CA CYS A 874 6.60 9.42 9.61
C CYS A 874 5.49 8.45 10.02
N ASP A 875 5.11 8.34 11.30
CA ASP A 875 4.43 7.10 11.72
C ASP A 875 3.31 7.26 12.76
N ASP A 876 2.99 8.47 13.27
CA ASP A 876 1.87 8.62 14.22
C ASP A 876 0.87 9.75 13.96
N PRO A 877 -0.36 9.42 13.51
CA PRO A 877 -1.48 10.37 13.47
C PRO A 877 -2.07 10.71 14.85
N GLN A 878 -1.72 10.03 15.95
CA GLN A 878 -2.36 10.20 17.26
C GLN A 878 -1.74 11.29 18.15
N ASP A 879 -0.45 11.60 18.05
CA ASP A 879 0.22 12.49 19.01
C ASP A 879 -0.04 13.99 18.83
N LEU A 880 -0.84 14.35 17.84
CA LEU A 880 -1.06 15.74 17.48
C LEU A 880 -2.17 16.43 18.32
N ASN A 881 -2.82 15.70 19.23
CA ASN A 881 -3.74 16.25 20.23
C ASN A 881 -3.10 16.62 21.58
N LEU A 882 -1.85 16.19 21.86
CA LEU A 882 -1.28 16.33 23.21
C LEU A 882 -0.46 17.61 23.43
N SER A 883 -0.16 18.38 22.38
CA SER A 883 0.57 19.66 22.51
C SER A 883 -0.31 20.78 23.10
N GLU A 884 -1.63 20.78 22.85
CA GLU A 884 -2.56 21.71 23.50
C GLU A 884 -2.94 21.30 24.93
N ALA A 885 -3.02 20.00 25.22
CA ALA A 885 -3.31 19.52 26.58
C ALA A 885 -2.11 19.71 27.54
N ARG A 886 -0.88 19.54 27.05
CA ARG A 886 0.34 19.77 27.85
C ARG A 886 0.65 21.26 28.06
N SER A 887 0.19 22.16 27.18
CA SER A 887 0.31 23.61 27.41
C SER A 887 -0.74 24.12 28.42
N ARG A 888 -1.96 23.56 28.42
CA ARG A 888 -3.02 23.91 29.38
C ARG A 888 -2.79 23.35 30.79
N SER A 889 -2.15 22.19 30.94
CA SER A 889 -1.82 21.64 32.27
C SER A 889 -0.64 22.35 32.95
N ARG A 890 0.27 22.97 32.18
CA ARG A 890 1.40 23.76 32.74
C ARG A 890 1.02 25.18 33.15
N HIS A 891 -0.12 25.70 32.73
CA HIS A 891 -0.64 27.02 33.18
C HIS A 891 -1.65 26.94 34.33
N ALA A 892 -2.12 25.74 34.70
CA ALA A 892 -3.01 25.54 35.84
C ALA A 892 -2.29 25.23 37.18
N HIS A 893 -0.94 25.23 37.22
CA HIS A 893 -0.16 24.90 38.43
C HIS A 893 0.81 26.02 38.89
N SER A 894 0.61 27.26 38.45
CA SER A 894 1.46 28.41 38.81
C SER A 894 0.69 29.59 39.43
N SER A 895 -0.35 29.35 40.25
CA SER A 895 -0.98 30.45 41.00
C SER A 895 -1.64 30.06 42.31
N THR A 896 -0.89 29.48 43.25
CA THR A 896 -1.27 29.49 44.68
C THR A 896 -0.03 29.59 45.59
N LYS A 897 0.67 30.73 45.57
CA LYS A 897 1.51 31.13 46.71
C LYS A 897 0.59 31.65 47.82
N LYS A 898 0.42 30.88 48.90
CA LYS A 898 0.03 31.41 50.22
C LYS A 898 1.30 31.76 51.00
N PRO A 899 1.30 32.86 51.78
CA PRO A 899 2.50 33.40 52.43
C PRO A 899 2.85 32.63 53.70
N SER A 900 4.15 32.48 53.97
CA SER A 900 4.67 32.07 55.27
C SER A 900 4.73 33.27 56.24
N PRO A 901 4.43 33.09 57.53
CA PRO A 901 4.70 34.10 58.55
C PRO A 901 6.14 33.99 59.08
N ALA A 902 6.74 35.17 59.35
CA ALA A 902 7.83 35.59 60.27
C ALA A 902 8.89 34.54 60.70
N GLU A 903 10.19 34.84 60.76
CA GLU A 903 10.92 36.10 61.05
C GLU A 903 12.10 36.33 60.10
#